data_AF-A0A946U911-F1
#
_entry.id   AF-A0A946U911-F1
#
_cell.length_a   1.000
_cell.length_b   1.000
_cell.length_c   1.000
_cell.angle_alpha   90.00
_cell.angle_beta   90.00
_cell.angle_gamma   90.00
#
_symmetry.space_group_name_H-M   'P 1'
#
loop_
_entity.id
_entity.type
_entity.pdbx_description
1 polymer ?
#
loop_
_entity_poly.entity_id
_entity_poly.type
_entity_poly.pdbx_seq_one_letter_code
_entity_poly.pdbx_strand_id
1 'polypeptide(L)'
;MSDSAVRFVMDGQVVAVRDFDPQLTVLDWLRTRASRTGTKEGCAEGDCGACTVVLGELDDRSGGIRYRAVNACIQLLATLDGCQLITVEDLAGEDGSLHPVQQALVDRHGSQCGFCTPGFVMSLFALYHQPGEADRRAIEESIAGNLCRCTGYRPILDAAADALAGPRDDQFSAVESETAELLRSIRRDRPLHLQHAGRQFFAPASAKELGQVLAERPEAVMVAGATDVGLWITKQLASIDTLVYLGRVADLRTLVTRNDFLEIGAAVTYSNAMGALTEHYPELRSYLARFGALQVRNAGTLGGNIANGSPIGDMAPPLFALGARLVLRSAAGSRSVAIGDFYIEYGKQDLRPGEFLEKILVPLPVPGRLFRVYKLSKRLEQDISAVSAAFLLELEGGTVRTVRICYGGMAGVPARAAACEKVLQGQGWDADTVERARAALPDDFEPISDWRASAAYRMRAAQDLLLRFYLETTGEAPCRLDDRSADESATGGRAQRELQPPKDLAFVHHPLAHDSAVKHVTGEAVYVDDIREPAGLLHGYFGSSRCAHGRITRMDLAAVESEPGVVAVLTAEDIPGENDLSPMHTHDEEILCSGEIQYHGQVLFAVVAEDRETARRAARLAVVEVEELPAVTEIEQAIEQRSWVAEPREMKRGDAESAIAGAQHRLSGELNTGGQDHFYLEGHVSMAVPQEDGDLLIQSSSQ
;
A
#
# COMPACT_ATOMS: atom_id res chain seq x y z
N MET A 1 34.20 20.37 -5.59
CA MET A 1 32.80 20.56 -6.00
C MET A 1 32.05 19.30 -5.64
N SER A 2 31.15 19.34 -4.66
CA SER A 2 30.32 18.18 -4.30
C SER A 2 29.37 17.88 -5.46
N ASP A 3 29.38 16.65 -5.97
CA ASP A 3 28.47 16.25 -7.03
C ASP A 3 27.07 16.03 -6.46
N SER A 4 26.29 17.10 -6.45
CA SER A 4 24.91 17.20 -5.96
C SER A 4 23.86 16.74 -6.99
N ALA A 5 24.24 15.87 -7.93
CA ALA A 5 23.29 15.19 -8.82
C ALA A 5 22.95 13.81 -8.28
N VAL A 6 21.70 13.41 -8.49
CA VAL A 6 21.29 12.00 -8.47
C VAL A 6 21.54 11.42 -9.86
N ARG A 7 22.26 10.30 -9.91
CA ARG A 7 22.62 9.64 -11.16
C ARG A 7 22.06 8.22 -11.19
N PHE A 8 21.34 7.87 -12.23
CA PHE A 8 20.78 6.54 -12.45
C PHE A 8 20.84 6.19 -13.95
N VAL A 9 20.71 4.91 -14.27
CA VAL A 9 20.62 4.44 -15.65
C VAL A 9 19.16 4.39 -16.08
N MET A 10 18.84 4.93 -17.24
CA MET A 10 17.52 4.86 -17.86
C MET A 10 17.72 4.90 -19.37
N ASP A 11 16.98 4.06 -20.11
CA ASP A 11 17.08 3.99 -21.58
C ASP A 11 18.53 3.80 -22.08
N GLY A 12 19.26 2.86 -21.45
CA GLY A 12 20.66 2.56 -21.78
C GLY A 12 21.67 3.70 -21.51
N GLN A 13 21.27 4.78 -20.83
CA GLN A 13 22.09 5.96 -20.61
C GLN A 13 22.13 6.39 -19.15
N VAL A 14 23.20 7.09 -18.75
CA VAL A 14 23.29 7.72 -17.43
C VAL A 14 22.53 9.05 -17.45
N VAL A 15 21.45 9.11 -16.70
CA VAL A 15 20.68 10.33 -16.44
C VAL A 15 21.19 10.98 -15.15
N ALA A 16 21.40 12.29 -15.17
CA ALA A 16 21.81 13.07 -14.01
C ALA A 16 20.79 14.18 -13.72
N VAL A 17 20.05 14.04 -12.61
CA VAL A 17 19.04 15.03 -12.18
C VAL A 17 19.62 15.93 -11.09
N ARG A 18 19.45 17.24 -11.26
CA ARG A 18 19.92 18.31 -10.36
C ARG A 18 18.75 19.22 -10.01
N ASP A 19 18.89 19.98 -8.92
CA ASP A 19 17.97 21.03 -8.50
C ASP A 19 16.48 20.60 -8.49
N PHE A 20 16.17 19.66 -7.60
CA PHE A 20 14.82 19.15 -7.41
C PHE A 20 14.52 19.01 -5.92
N ASP A 21 13.24 19.10 -5.56
CA ASP A 21 12.78 18.88 -4.19
C ASP A 21 13.11 17.45 -3.74
N PRO A 22 13.83 17.24 -2.63
CA PRO A 22 14.10 15.91 -2.10
C PRO A 22 12.87 15.01 -1.85
N GLN A 23 11.67 15.59 -1.70
CA GLN A 23 10.41 14.87 -1.54
C GLN A 23 9.77 14.47 -2.88
N LEU A 24 10.31 14.91 -4.02
CA LEU A 24 9.79 14.58 -5.35
C LEU A 24 9.76 13.05 -5.53
N THR A 25 8.58 12.51 -5.80
CA THR A 25 8.40 11.08 -6.03
C THR A 25 8.90 10.70 -7.42
N VAL A 26 9.25 9.42 -7.61
CA VAL A 26 9.62 8.90 -8.92
C VAL A 26 8.45 9.04 -9.90
N LEU A 27 7.21 8.81 -9.43
CA LEU A 27 6.01 8.94 -10.27
C LEU A 27 5.82 10.38 -10.76
N ASP A 28 5.88 11.36 -9.86
CA ASP A 28 5.73 12.77 -10.23
C ASP A 28 6.83 13.20 -11.19
N TRP A 29 8.08 12.79 -10.95
CA TRP A 29 9.19 13.10 -11.85
C TRP A 29 8.98 12.49 -13.25
N LEU A 30 8.57 11.22 -13.33
CA LEU A 30 8.30 10.53 -14.60
C LEU A 30 7.23 11.27 -15.41
N ARG A 31 6.09 11.59 -14.79
CA ARG A 31 4.94 12.17 -15.47
C ARG A 31 5.15 13.64 -15.83
N THR A 32 5.64 14.44 -14.89
CA THR A 32 5.70 15.91 -15.02
C THR A 32 7.00 16.43 -15.65
N ARG A 33 8.14 15.77 -15.43
CA ARG A 33 9.44 16.25 -15.90
C ARG A 33 10.04 15.41 -17.03
N ALA A 34 9.91 14.08 -16.95
CA ALA A 34 10.39 13.18 -18.00
C ALA A 34 9.35 12.95 -19.11
N SER A 35 8.10 13.41 -18.92
CA SER A 35 6.97 13.21 -19.84
C SER A 35 6.75 11.75 -20.24
N ARG A 36 6.95 10.84 -19.27
CA ARG A 36 6.70 9.40 -19.37
C ARG A 36 5.48 9.04 -18.55
N THR A 37 4.34 8.96 -19.24
CA THR A 37 3.02 8.86 -18.62
C THR A 37 2.48 7.43 -18.59
N GLY A 38 3.20 6.43 -19.09
CA GLY A 38 2.78 5.02 -19.05
C GLY A 38 2.63 4.50 -17.63
N THR A 39 3.46 4.99 -16.69
CA THR A 39 3.30 4.71 -15.26
C THR A 39 2.18 5.58 -14.68
N LYS A 40 1.19 4.98 -14.00
CA LYS A 40 -0.06 5.65 -13.60
C LYS A 40 -0.17 5.91 -12.10
N GLU A 41 -0.83 7.00 -11.72
CA GLU A 41 -1.28 7.24 -10.34
C GLU A 41 -2.69 6.68 -10.15
N GLY A 42 -2.85 5.65 -9.31
CA GLY A 42 -4.17 5.12 -8.95
C GLY A 42 -4.58 5.38 -7.50
N CYS A 43 -3.66 5.21 -6.55
CA CYS A 43 -3.96 5.41 -5.12
C CYS A 43 -2.97 6.32 -4.37
N ALA A 44 -1.76 6.55 -4.89
CA ALA A 44 -0.71 7.35 -4.22
C ALA A 44 -0.28 6.89 -2.80
N GLU A 45 -0.46 5.61 -2.47
CA GLU A 45 -0.10 5.04 -1.14
C GLU A 45 0.56 3.65 -1.23
N GLY A 46 0.91 3.21 -2.44
CA GLY A 46 1.60 1.93 -2.66
C GLY A 46 0.69 0.69 -2.70
N ASP A 47 -0.62 0.86 -2.66
CA ASP A 47 -1.58 -0.26 -2.47
C ASP A 47 -2.18 -0.81 -3.78
N CYS A 48 -2.30 -0.01 -4.84
CA CYS A 48 -2.94 -0.46 -6.10
C CYS A 48 -1.98 -1.00 -7.16
N GLY A 49 -0.68 -0.72 -7.04
CA GLY A 49 0.35 -1.17 -7.98
C GLY A 49 0.30 -0.58 -9.40
N ALA A 50 -0.62 0.34 -9.72
CA ALA A 50 -0.69 0.97 -11.05
C ALA A 50 0.60 1.76 -11.40
N CYS A 51 1.31 2.24 -10.38
CA CYS A 51 2.57 2.96 -10.48
C CYS A 51 3.81 2.05 -10.41
N THR A 52 3.68 0.74 -10.65
CA THR A 52 4.81 -0.19 -10.50
C THR A 52 5.87 0.12 -11.55
N VAL A 53 7.11 0.29 -11.11
CA VAL A 53 8.32 0.41 -11.95
C VAL A 53 9.35 -0.61 -11.46
N VAL A 54 10.40 -0.85 -12.24
CA VAL A 54 11.46 -1.78 -11.87
C VAL A 54 12.78 -1.05 -11.66
N LEU A 55 13.44 -1.38 -10.55
CA LEU A 55 14.79 -0.93 -10.25
C LEU A 55 15.78 -2.07 -10.47
N GLY A 56 16.81 -1.79 -11.27
CA GLY A 56 17.98 -2.65 -11.44
C GLY A 56 19.13 -2.18 -10.55
N GLU A 57 19.75 -3.10 -9.82
CA GLU A 57 20.93 -2.82 -9.00
C GLU A 57 22.01 -3.87 -9.25
N LEU A 58 23.28 -3.48 -9.17
CA LEU A 58 24.38 -4.44 -9.19
C LEU A 58 24.24 -5.41 -8.01
N ASP A 59 24.25 -6.71 -8.32
CA ASP A 59 24.38 -7.74 -7.30
C ASP A 59 25.87 -7.98 -7.02
N ASP A 60 26.33 -7.57 -5.83
CA ASP A 60 27.73 -7.75 -5.41
C ASP A 60 28.15 -9.24 -5.38
N ARG A 61 27.21 -10.20 -5.36
CA ARG A 61 27.52 -11.65 -5.35
C ARG A 61 27.74 -12.22 -6.75
N SER A 62 26.82 -11.97 -7.68
CA SER A 62 26.90 -12.51 -9.05
C SER A 62 27.66 -11.59 -10.00
N GLY A 63 27.78 -10.30 -9.70
CA GLY A 63 28.31 -9.28 -10.60
C GLY A 63 27.35 -8.82 -11.70
N GLY A 64 26.17 -9.46 -11.81
CA GLY A 64 25.08 -9.11 -12.72
C GLY A 64 24.10 -8.11 -12.11
N ILE A 65 22.89 -8.04 -12.67
CA ILE A 65 21.85 -7.09 -12.25
C ILE A 65 20.70 -7.82 -11.57
N ARG A 66 20.32 -7.35 -10.39
CA ARG A 66 19.11 -7.79 -9.71
C ARG A 66 18.00 -6.78 -9.93
N TYR A 67 16.88 -7.26 -10.48
CA TYR A 67 15.67 -6.46 -10.70
C TYR A 67 14.67 -6.62 -9.55
N ARG A 68 14.07 -5.50 -9.14
CA ARG A 68 12.98 -5.48 -8.15
C ARG A 68 11.89 -4.50 -8.56
N ALA A 69 10.64 -4.94 -8.50
CA ALA A 69 9.47 -4.07 -8.65
C ALA A 69 9.28 -3.21 -7.39
N VAL A 70 8.94 -1.93 -7.57
CA VAL A 70 8.65 -0.96 -6.49
C VAL A 70 7.50 -0.03 -6.90
N ASN A 71 6.87 0.64 -5.93
CA ASN A 71 5.81 1.61 -6.20
C ASN A 71 6.41 3.02 -6.42
N ALA A 72 6.35 3.55 -7.64
CA ALA A 72 6.90 4.86 -7.96
C ALA A 72 6.24 6.02 -7.18
N CYS A 73 4.97 5.90 -6.79
CA CYS A 73 4.23 6.95 -6.08
C CYS A 73 4.76 7.26 -4.68
N ILE A 74 5.46 6.30 -4.04
CA ILE A 74 6.00 6.46 -2.69
C ILE A 74 7.53 6.29 -2.66
N GLN A 75 8.15 6.05 -3.81
CA GLN A 75 9.60 6.04 -3.97
C GLN A 75 10.07 7.47 -4.24
N LEU A 76 11.04 7.98 -3.46
CA LEU A 76 11.58 9.32 -3.68
C LEU A 76 12.67 9.29 -4.77
N LEU A 77 12.66 10.26 -5.69
CA LEU A 77 13.66 10.37 -6.76
C LEU A 77 15.09 10.37 -6.22
N ALA A 78 15.29 11.03 -5.07
CA ALA A 78 16.59 11.14 -4.41
C ALA A 78 17.25 9.79 -4.09
N THR A 79 16.44 8.73 -3.94
CA THR A 79 16.90 7.39 -3.57
C THR A 79 17.33 6.52 -4.76
N LEU A 80 17.16 6.99 -6.00
CA LEU A 80 17.56 6.26 -7.21
C LEU A 80 19.06 6.33 -7.52
N ASP A 81 19.85 7.10 -6.77
CA ASP A 81 21.29 7.28 -7.05
C ASP A 81 22.03 5.92 -7.04
N GLY A 82 22.54 5.53 -8.21
CA GLY A 82 23.26 4.28 -8.44
C GLY A 82 22.39 3.10 -8.89
N CYS A 83 21.10 3.32 -9.19
CA CYS A 83 20.19 2.31 -9.72
C CYS A 83 20.01 2.45 -11.24
N GLN A 84 19.40 1.45 -11.85
CA GLN A 84 18.71 1.56 -13.14
C GLN A 84 17.21 1.73 -12.85
N LEU A 85 16.54 2.61 -13.59
CA LEU A 85 15.08 2.76 -13.59
C LEU A 85 14.52 2.26 -14.93
N ILE A 86 13.56 1.35 -14.86
CA ILE A 86 12.87 0.78 -16.03
C ILE A 86 11.36 1.02 -15.85
N THR A 87 10.72 1.57 -16.88
CA THR A 87 9.28 1.80 -16.96
C THR A 87 8.64 1.00 -18.10
N VAL A 88 7.31 0.99 -18.19
CA VAL A 88 6.57 0.20 -19.18
C VAL A 88 6.94 0.54 -20.62
N GLU A 89 7.30 1.80 -20.85
CA GLU A 89 7.70 2.32 -22.16
C GLU A 89 9.03 1.75 -22.64
N ASP A 90 9.88 1.24 -21.75
CA ASP A 90 11.20 0.70 -22.10
C ASP A 90 11.15 -0.73 -22.64
N LEU A 91 10.02 -1.43 -22.48
CA LEU A 91 9.94 -2.87 -22.74
C LEU A 91 9.76 -3.21 -24.22
N ALA A 92 9.08 -2.36 -24.98
CA ALA A 92 8.96 -2.58 -26.42
C ALA A 92 10.29 -2.25 -27.11
N GLY A 93 10.70 -3.09 -28.06
CA GLY A 93 11.89 -2.85 -28.87
C GLY A 93 11.71 -1.66 -29.80
N GLU A 94 12.83 -1.08 -30.27
CA GLU A 94 12.81 0.04 -31.23
C GLU A 94 12.09 -0.30 -32.55
N ASP A 95 12.02 -1.59 -32.91
CA ASP A 95 11.30 -2.10 -34.08
C ASP A 95 9.79 -2.30 -33.84
N GLY A 96 9.30 -1.97 -32.64
CA GLY A 96 7.92 -2.13 -32.21
C GLY A 96 7.58 -3.55 -31.73
N SER A 97 8.57 -4.44 -31.62
CA SER A 97 8.35 -5.77 -31.04
C SER A 97 8.02 -5.65 -29.55
N LEU A 98 6.96 -6.35 -29.12
CA LEU A 98 6.55 -6.35 -27.72
C LEU A 98 7.41 -7.30 -26.90
N HIS A 99 7.71 -6.90 -25.66
CA HIS A 99 8.28 -7.82 -24.67
C HIS A 99 7.34 -9.02 -24.47
N PRO A 100 7.84 -10.25 -24.20
CA PRO A 100 6.99 -11.44 -24.03
C PRO A 100 5.81 -11.26 -23.04
N VAL A 101 6.03 -10.54 -21.94
CA VAL A 101 4.98 -10.19 -20.97
C VAL A 101 3.89 -9.29 -21.60
N GLN A 102 4.29 -8.27 -22.36
CA GLN A 102 3.36 -7.37 -23.04
C GLN A 102 2.54 -8.13 -24.09
N GLN A 103 3.20 -8.95 -24.91
CA GLN A 103 2.57 -9.76 -25.95
C GLN A 103 1.55 -10.73 -25.35
N ALA A 104 1.92 -11.47 -24.29
CA ALA A 104 1.02 -12.43 -23.67
C ALA A 104 -0.23 -11.77 -23.08
N LEU A 105 -0.12 -10.56 -22.53
CA LEU A 105 -1.28 -9.80 -22.02
C LEU A 105 -2.22 -9.37 -23.15
N VAL A 106 -1.71 -9.05 -24.34
CA VAL A 106 -2.53 -8.79 -25.53
C VAL A 106 -3.25 -10.08 -25.96
N ASP A 107 -2.50 -11.16 -26.13
CA ASP A 107 -3.00 -12.44 -26.67
C ASP A 107 -4.03 -13.12 -25.76
N ARG A 108 -3.92 -12.90 -24.45
CA ARG A 108 -4.84 -13.47 -23.45
C ARG A 108 -5.92 -12.53 -22.97
N HIS A 109 -6.11 -11.37 -23.62
CA HIS A 109 -7.10 -10.37 -23.20
C HIS A 109 -6.92 -9.92 -21.75
N GLY A 110 -5.66 -9.81 -21.30
CA GLY A 110 -5.27 -9.41 -19.95
C GLY A 110 -5.54 -7.93 -19.63
N SER A 111 -6.06 -7.16 -20.59
CA SER A 111 -6.37 -5.74 -20.45
C SER A 111 -7.79 -5.41 -20.92
N GLN A 112 -8.51 -4.61 -20.13
CA GLN A 112 -9.80 -4.00 -20.51
C GLN A 112 -9.64 -2.48 -20.54
N CYS A 113 -9.94 -1.77 -19.44
CA CYS A 113 -9.81 -0.30 -19.37
C CYS A 113 -8.36 0.19 -19.56
N GLY A 114 -7.36 -0.67 -19.27
CA GLY A 114 -5.95 -0.42 -19.53
C GLY A 114 -5.16 0.27 -18.42
N PHE A 115 -5.82 0.94 -17.46
CA PHE A 115 -5.14 1.82 -16.51
C PHE A 115 -4.19 1.07 -15.55
N CYS A 116 -4.56 -0.13 -15.10
CA CYS A 116 -3.70 -0.95 -14.24
C CYS A 116 -2.65 -1.76 -15.02
N THR A 117 -2.80 -1.88 -16.34
CA THR A 117 -2.02 -2.79 -17.19
C THR A 117 -0.52 -2.53 -17.12
N PRO A 118 -0.02 -1.28 -17.19
CA PRO A 118 1.40 -0.98 -16.99
C PRO A 118 1.97 -1.55 -15.69
N GLY A 119 1.22 -1.45 -14.59
CA GLY A 119 1.63 -1.99 -13.30
C GLY A 119 1.81 -3.51 -13.30
N PHE A 120 0.88 -4.24 -13.94
CA PHE A 120 0.99 -5.70 -14.09
C PHE A 120 2.15 -6.09 -14.99
N VAL A 121 2.35 -5.38 -16.11
CA VAL A 121 3.48 -5.60 -17.01
C VAL A 121 4.79 -5.51 -16.23
N MET A 122 4.98 -4.46 -15.43
CA MET A 122 6.23 -4.25 -14.69
C MET A 122 6.44 -5.27 -13.55
N SER A 123 5.37 -5.69 -12.85
CA SER A 123 5.48 -6.76 -11.85
C SER A 123 5.89 -8.09 -12.46
N LEU A 124 5.30 -8.46 -13.60
CA LEU A 124 5.61 -9.69 -14.33
C LEU A 124 6.98 -9.64 -15.00
N PHE A 125 7.41 -8.47 -15.49
CA PHE A 125 8.78 -8.24 -15.97
C PHE A 125 9.81 -8.46 -14.85
N ALA A 126 9.57 -7.93 -13.64
CA ALA A 126 10.45 -8.20 -12.51
C ALA A 126 10.52 -9.70 -12.19
N LEU A 127 9.40 -10.43 -12.26
CA LEU A 127 9.36 -11.88 -12.06
C LEU A 127 10.09 -12.63 -13.19
N TYR A 128 9.96 -12.18 -14.43
CA TYR A 128 10.62 -12.77 -15.61
C TYR A 128 12.14 -12.86 -15.40
N HIS A 129 12.75 -11.87 -14.77
CA HIS A 129 14.19 -11.87 -14.47
C HIS A 129 14.59 -12.49 -13.12
N GLN A 130 13.67 -13.03 -12.32
CA GLN A 130 14.05 -13.74 -11.10
C GLN A 130 14.60 -15.13 -11.42
N PRO A 131 15.62 -15.64 -10.70
CA PRO A 131 16.11 -16.99 -10.94
C PRO A 131 15.07 -18.06 -10.54
N GLY A 132 14.99 -19.15 -11.32
CA GLY A 132 14.15 -20.32 -11.02
C GLY A 132 12.83 -20.38 -11.81
N GLU A 133 12.14 -21.53 -11.71
CA GLU A 133 10.82 -21.70 -12.32
C GLU A 133 9.79 -20.78 -11.64
N ALA A 134 9.02 -20.05 -12.44
CA ALA A 134 7.94 -19.22 -11.94
C ALA A 134 6.66 -20.07 -11.88
N ASP A 135 6.48 -20.76 -10.76
CA ASP A 135 5.24 -21.50 -10.53
C ASP A 135 4.05 -20.56 -10.33
N ARG A 136 2.85 -21.16 -10.24
CA ARG A 136 1.61 -20.43 -10.04
C ARG A 136 1.64 -19.49 -8.84
N ARG A 137 2.26 -19.93 -7.75
CA ARG A 137 2.33 -19.18 -6.50
C ARG A 137 3.27 -17.98 -6.64
N ALA A 138 4.41 -18.13 -7.30
CA ALA A 138 5.31 -17.02 -7.59
C ALA A 138 4.63 -15.94 -8.45
N ILE A 139 3.82 -16.36 -9.45
CA ILE A 139 3.00 -15.45 -10.24
C ILE A 139 2.04 -14.68 -9.35
N GLU A 140 1.23 -15.38 -8.54
CA GLU A 140 0.26 -14.75 -7.63
C GLU A 140 0.94 -13.79 -6.64
N GLU A 141 2.06 -14.19 -6.01
CA GLU A 141 2.81 -13.34 -5.10
C GLU A 141 3.39 -12.09 -5.79
N SER A 142 3.79 -12.19 -7.06
CA SER A 142 4.34 -11.06 -7.82
C SER A 142 3.31 -10.01 -8.21
N ILE A 143 2.08 -10.44 -8.54
CA ILE A 143 1.00 -9.55 -8.98
C ILE A 143 0.00 -9.24 -7.87
N ALA A 144 0.12 -9.86 -6.69
CA ALA A 144 -0.72 -9.57 -5.54
C ALA A 144 -0.80 -8.05 -5.31
N GLY A 145 0.31 -7.33 -5.54
CA GLY A 145 0.50 -5.87 -5.46
C GLY A 145 -0.27 -5.01 -6.43
N ASN A 146 -1.01 -5.61 -7.35
CA ASN A 146 -1.62 -4.92 -8.47
C ASN A 146 -3.13 -5.14 -8.44
N LEU A 147 -3.90 -4.07 -8.33
CA LEU A 147 -5.36 -4.14 -8.32
C LEU A 147 -5.93 -3.95 -9.73
N CYS A 148 -6.84 -4.84 -10.10
CA CYS A 148 -7.64 -4.72 -11.32
C CYS A 148 -9.13 -4.78 -10.97
N ARG A 149 -9.89 -3.79 -11.46
CA ARG A 149 -11.35 -3.72 -11.25
C ARG A 149 -12.16 -4.37 -12.39
N CYS A 150 -11.53 -4.63 -13.53
CA CYS A 150 -12.24 -5.00 -14.77
C CYS A 150 -12.10 -6.49 -15.15
N THR A 151 -10.89 -7.05 -15.11
CA THR A 151 -10.59 -8.34 -15.76
C THR A 151 -10.95 -9.57 -14.92
N GLY A 152 -11.15 -9.40 -13.62
CA GLY A 152 -11.29 -10.52 -12.68
C GLY A 152 -10.01 -11.37 -12.55
N TYR A 153 -8.84 -10.82 -12.91
CA TYR A 153 -7.48 -11.41 -12.80
C TYR A 153 -7.19 -12.64 -13.66
N ARG A 154 -8.19 -13.47 -13.99
CA ARG A 154 -7.99 -14.73 -14.73
C ARG A 154 -7.16 -14.58 -16.00
N PRO A 155 -7.48 -13.69 -16.96
CA PRO A 155 -6.70 -13.57 -18.20
C PRO A 155 -5.27 -13.07 -17.96
N ILE A 156 -5.04 -12.27 -16.92
CA ILE A 156 -3.70 -11.78 -16.54
C ILE A 156 -2.84 -12.94 -16.05
N LEU A 157 -3.43 -13.83 -15.25
CA LEU A 157 -2.76 -15.00 -14.73
C LEU A 157 -2.43 -16.02 -15.83
N ASP A 158 -3.32 -16.21 -16.79
CA ASP A 158 -3.08 -17.05 -17.96
C ASP A 158 -1.96 -16.46 -18.85
N ALA A 159 -1.96 -15.13 -19.05
CA ALA A 159 -0.88 -14.41 -19.74
C ALA A 159 0.48 -14.58 -19.05
N ALA A 160 0.51 -14.45 -17.72
CA ALA A 160 1.73 -14.61 -16.94
C ALA A 160 2.31 -16.02 -17.08
N ALA A 161 1.46 -17.06 -17.02
CA ALA A 161 1.90 -18.44 -17.19
C ALA A 161 2.53 -18.67 -18.57
N ASP A 162 1.93 -18.13 -19.63
CA ASP A 162 2.47 -18.23 -20.99
C ASP A 162 3.80 -17.48 -21.15
N ALA A 163 3.86 -16.23 -20.68
CA ALA A 163 5.06 -15.40 -20.78
C ALA A 163 6.27 -16.02 -20.03
N LEU A 164 6.01 -16.75 -18.95
CA LEU A 164 7.04 -17.31 -18.06
C LEU A 164 7.39 -18.78 -18.37
N ALA A 165 6.65 -19.43 -19.27
CA ALA A 165 6.92 -20.82 -19.68
C ALA A 165 8.08 -20.95 -20.68
N GLY A 166 8.40 -19.88 -21.41
CA GLY A 166 9.45 -19.85 -22.44
C GLY A 166 10.86 -19.56 -21.90
N PRO A 167 11.88 -19.60 -22.77
CA PRO A 167 13.21 -19.11 -22.45
C PRO A 167 13.15 -17.63 -22.07
N ARG A 168 13.95 -17.25 -21.07
CA ARG A 168 14.05 -15.88 -20.56
C ARG A 168 15.19 -15.13 -21.26
N ASP A 169 14.99 -14.86 -22.54
CA ASP A 169 15.94 -14.19 -23.42
C ASP A 169 15.25 -12.98 -24.05
N ASP A 170 15.52 -11.81 -23.48
CA ASP A 170 14.94 -10.54 -23.86
C ASP A 170 16.04 -9.49 -24.08
N GLN A 171 15.64 -8.30 -24.51
CA GLN A 171 16.61 -7.23 -24.79
C GLN A 171 17.42 -6.80 -23.56
N PHE A 172 16.85 -6.89 -22.35
CA PHE A 172 17.53 -6.52 -21.11
C PHE A 172 18.57 -7.55 -20.69
N SER A 173 18.30 -8.83 -20.92
CA SER A 173 19.28 -9.91 -20.72
C SER A 173 20.43 -9.80 -21.72
N ALA A 174 20.14 -9.41 -22.98
CA ALA A 174 21.16 -9.23 -24.02
C ALA A 174 22.16 -8.11 -23.70
N VAL A 175 21.73 -7.03 -23.04
CA VAL A 175 22.58 -5.85 -22.71
C VAL A 175 22.96 -5.76 -21.23
N GLU A 176 22.80 -6.84 -20.46
CA GLU A 176 23.04 -6.85 -19.01
C GLU A 176 24.48 -6.40 -18.67
N SER A 177 25.46 -6.87 -19.44
CA SER A 177 26.87 -6.55 -19.20
C SER A 177 27.18 -5.06 -19.38
N GLU A 178 26.64 -4.45 -20.44
CA GLU A 178 26.80 -3.01 -20.72
C GLU A 178 26.12 -2.16 -19.65
N THR A 179 24.90 -2.56 -19.27
CA THR A 179 24.15 -1.90 -18.19
C THR A 179 24.89 -2.00 -16.85
N ALA A 180 25.50 -3.16 -16.55
CA ALA A 180 26.29 -3.35 -15.35
C ALA A 180 27.54 -2.46 -15.36
N GLU A 181 28.18 -2.22 -16.52
CA GLU A 181 29.28 -1.26 -16.64
C GLU A 181 28.84 0.18 -16.39
N LEU A 182 27.68 0.60 -16.92
CA LEU A 182 27.10 1.91 -16.63
C LEU A 182 26.82 2.08 -15.14
N LEU A 183 26.20 1.10 -14.49
CA LEU A 183 25.93 1.12 -13.05
C LEU A 183 27.24 1.22 -12.23
N ARG A 184 28.30 0.50 -12.63
CA ARG A 184 29.62 0.62 -11.98
C ARG A 184 30.20 2.02 -12.15
N SER A 185 30.01 2.66 -13.30
CA SER A 185 30.51 4.02 -13.58
C SER A 185 29.88 5.11 -12.71
N ILE A 186 28.64 4.90 -12.26
CA ILE A 186 27.90 5.84 -11.40
C ILE A 186 27.89 5.42 -9.93
N ARG A 187 28.44 4.24 -9.59
CA ARG A 187 28.57 3.77 -8.21
C ARG A 187 29.27 4.83 -7.39
N ARG A 188 28.62 5.26 -6.31
CA ARG A 188 29.11 6.36 -5.48
C ARG A 188 29.69 5.80 -4.18
N ASP A 189 30.91 6.22 -3.88
CA ASP A 189 31.72 5.86 -2.70
C ASP A 189 31.64 6.89 -1.56
N ARG A 190 31.14 8.08 -1.87
CA ARG A 190 31.00 9.23 -0.97
C ARG A 190 29.54 9.53 -0.60
N PRO A 191 29.28 10.20 0.54
CA PRO A 191 27.93 10.66 0.87
C PRO A 191 27.34 11.57 -0.21
N LEU A 192 26.01 11.53 -0.33
CA LEU A 192 25.25 12.48 -1.15
C LEU A 192 24.58 13.50 -0.23
N HIS A 193 24.66 14.78 -0.60
CA HIS A 193 23.90 15.85 0.02
C HIS A 193 23.22 16.66 -1.08
N LEU A 194 21.90 16.78 -0.99
CA LEU A 194 21.07 17.60 -1.86
C LEU A 194 20.43 18.72 -1.05
N GLN A 195 20.23 19.86 -1.69
CA GLN A 195 19.50 20.98 -1.11
C GLN A 195 18.64 21.63 -2.19
N HIS A 196 17.40 21.94 -1.85
CA HIS A 196 16.48 22.68 -2.71
C HIS A 196 15.52 23.48 -1.84
N ALA A 197 15.39 24.79 -2.11
CA ALA A 197 14.48 25.69 -1.38
C ALA A 197 14.55 25.56 0.16
N GLY A 198 15.74 25.35 0.73
CA GLY A 198 15.95 25.17 2.18
C GLY A 198 15.80 23.73 2.67
N ARG A 199 15.10 22.85 1.95
CA ARG A 199 15.03 21.42 2.26
C ARG A 199 16.36 20.72 2.00
N GLN A 200 16.71 19.77 2.85
CA GLN A 200 17.97 19.03 2.81
C GLN A 200 17.74 17.52 2.71
N PHE A 201 18.62 16.84 1.97
CA PHE A 201 18.65 15.38 1.91
C PHE A 201 20.08 14.88 2.05
N PHE A 202 20.29 14.01 3.04
CA PHE A 202 21.58 13.39 3.32
C PHE A 202 21.49 11.88 3.05
N ALA A 203 22.46 11.34 2.32
CA ALA A 203 22.63 9.90 2.17
C ALA A 203 24.03 9.48 2.63
N PRO A 204 24.21 9.24 3.94
CA PRO A 204 25.48 8.76 4.50
C PRO A 204 25.85 7.37 3.98
N ALA A 205 27.14 7.05 3.96
CA ALA A 205 27.64 5.76 3.51
C ALA A 205 27.90 4.77 4.67
N SER A 206 28.03 5.28 5.90
CA SER A 206 28.30 4.47 7.10
C SER A 206 27.47 4.88 8.31
N ALA A 207 27.29 3.97 9.27
CA ALA A 207 26.54 4.23 10.51
C ALA A 207 27.23 5.30 11.38
N LYS A 208 28.55 5.45 11.23
CA LYS A 208 29.31 6.53 11.87
C LYS A 208 28.89 7.91 11.32
N GLU A 209 28.85 8.04 10.00
CA GLU A 209 28.41 9.28 9.35
C GLU A 209 26.94 9.58 9.64
N LEU A 210 26.08 8.55 9.60
CA LEU A 210 24.67 8.68 9.99
C LEU A 210 24.54 9.25 11.41
N GLY A 211 25.29 8.72 12.38
CA GLY A 211 25.29 9.24 13.75
C GLY A 211 25.76 10.69 13.85
N GLN A 212 26.70 11.13 13.00
CA GLN A 212 27.15 12.52 12.96
C GLN A 212 26.05 13.44 12.42
N VAL A 213 25.41 13.07 11.31
CA VAL A 213 24.28 13.83 10.73
C VAL A 213 23.16 13.98 11.75
N LEU A 214 22.77 12.89 12.42
CA LEU A 214 21.68 12.91 13.41
C LEU A 214 22.06 13.62 14.72
N ALA A 215 23.35 13.72 15.06
CA ALA A 215 23.80 14.55 16.18
C ALA A 215 23.72 16.05 15.86
N GLU A 216 23.95 16.42 14.60
CA GLU A 216 23.83 17.80 14.12
C GLU A 216 22.39 18.21 13.77
N ARG A 217 21.53 17.23 13.46
CA ARG A 217 20.13 17.39 13.03
C ARG A 217 19.25 16.32 13.71
N PRO A 218 19.03 16.42 15.04
CA PRO A 218 18.21 15.44 15.76
C PRO A 218 16.73 15.42 15.32
N GLU A 219 16.26 16.46 14.64
CA GLU A 219 14.91 16.59 14.06
C GLU A 219 14.75 15.90 12.70
N ALA A 220 15.84 15.43 12.09
CA ALA A 220 15.81 14.89 10.74
C ALA A 220 14.96 13.61 10.66
N VAL A 221 14.15 13.51 9.60
CA VAL A 221 13.35 12.32 9.33
C VAL A 221 14.21 11.29 8.61
N MET A 222 14.40 10.15 9.25
CA MET A 222 15.10 9.01 8.63
C MET A 222 14.17 8.30 7.65
N VAL A 223 14.68 8.01 6.46
CA VAL A 223 13.93 7.32 5.40
C VAL A 223 14.74 6.15 4.84
N ALA A 224 14.11 4.99 4.68
CA ALA A 224 14.67 3.86 3.95
C ALA A 224 13.84 3.61 2.69
N GLY A 225 12.91 2.65 2.72
CA GLY A 225 12.02 2.37 1.59
C GLY A 225 10.92 3.39 1.34
N ALA A 226 10.77 4.41 2.19
CA ALA A 226 9.70 5.42 2.15
C ALA A 226 8.25 4.87 2.16
N THR A 227 8.04 3.59 2.48
CA THR A 227 6.71 2.95 2.51
C THR A 227 5.79 3.39 3.66
N ASP A 228 6.22 4.35 4.47
CA ASP A 228 5.44 4.99 5.53
C ASP A 228 5.58 6.51 5.42
N VAL A 229 6.83 7.02 5.46
CA VAL A 229 7.15 8.44 5.24
C VAL A 229 6.60 8.98 3.91
N GLY A 230 6.58 8.15 2.85
CA GLY A 230 5.98 8.51 1.57
C GLY A 230 4.49 8.86 1.69
N LEU A 231 3.74 8.19 2.57
CA LEU A 231 2.33 8.52 2.82
C LEU A 231 2.18 9.84 3.59
N TRP A 232 3.18 10.21 4.41
CA TRP A 232 3.17 11.53 5.04
C TRP A 232 3.25 12.62 3.97
N ILE A 233 4.06 12.40 2.93
CA ILE A 233 4.20 13.30 1.78
C ILE A 233 2.94 13.27 0.90
N THR A 234 2.53 12.10 0.39
CA THR A 234 1.50 11.99 -0.65
C THR A 234 0.06 12.10 -0.13
N LYS A 235 -0.22 11.57 1.07
CA LYS A 235 -1.56 11.55 1.68
C LYS A 235 -1.72 12.62 2.75
N GLN A 236 -0.74 12.77 3.62
CA GLN A 236 -0.80 13.76 4.69
C GLN A 236 -0.26 15.13 4.24
N LEU A 237 0.31 15.26 3.05
CA LEU A 237 0.84 16.53 2.52
C LEU A 237 1.82 17.21 3.49
N ALA A 238 2.56 16.42 4.26
CA ALA A 238 3.54 16.91 5.21
C ALA A 238 4.74 17.52 4.47
N SER A 239 5.25 18.63 4.99
CA SER A 239 6.53 19.20 4.54
C SER A 239 7.63 18.70 5.46
N ILE A 240 8.61 18.00 4.89
CA ILE A 240 9.78 17.50 5.62
C ILE A 240 11.01 18.31 5.22
N ASP A 241 11.58 19.03 6.18
CA ASP A 241 12.70 19.93 5.92
C ASP A 241 14.03 19.19 5.75
N THR A 242 14.26 18.12 6.52
CA THR A 242 15.50 17.34 6.44
C THR A 242 15.21 15.84 6.39
N LEU A 243 15.63 15.21 5.30
CA LEU A 243 15.57 13.76 5.09
C LEU A 243 16.96 13.13 5.21
N VAL A 244 17.05 11.96 5.87
CA VAL A 244 18.28 11.17 5.94
C VAL A 244 18.02 9.76 5.40
N TYR A 245 18.60 9.45 4.24
CA TYR A 245 18.41 8.18 3.56
C TYR A 245 19.34 7.09 4.09
N LEU A 246 18.74 6.02 4.60
CA LEU A 246 19.44 4.89 5.23
C LEU A 246 19.90 3.83 4.23
N GLY A 247 19.33 3.76 3.02
CA GLY A 247 19.58 2.67 2.07
C GLY A 247 21.01 2.61 1.50
N ARG A 248 21.83 3.63 1.77
CA ARG A 248 23.26 3.66 1.40
C ARG A 248 24.19 3.35 2.56
N VAL A 249 23.67 3.22 3.78
CA VAL A 249 24.47 2.93 4.96
C VAL A 249 24.81 1.45 4.97
N ALA A 250 26.03 1.11 4.55
CA ALA A 250 26.46 -0.28 4.36
C ALA A 250 26.28 -1.13 5.63
N ASP A 251 26.61 -0.55 6.80
CA ASP A 251 26.49 -1.20 8.10
C ASP A 251 25.05 -1.62 8.46
N LEU A 252 24.04 -0.93 7.91
CA LEU A 252 22.63 -1.21 8.19
C LEU A 252 22.01 -2.23 7.23
N ARG A 253 22.76 -2.69 6.21
CA ARG A 253 22.28 -3.64 5.19
C ARG A 253 22.77 -5.07 5.41
N THR A 254 23.41 -5.32 6.56
CA THR A 254 23.98 -6.63 6.87
C THR A 254 22.92 -7.61 7.36
N LEU A 255 23.00 -8.86 6.92
CA LEU A 255 22.20 -9.98 7.40
C LEU A 255 23.15 -11.14 7.70
N VAL A 256 23.31 -11.48 8.98
CA VAL A 256 24.34 -12.45 9.41
C VAL A 256 23.82 -13.35 10.53
N THR A 257 23.92 -14.67 10.33
CA THR A 257 23.68 -15.64 11.39
C THR A 257 24.91 -15.72 12.30
N ARG A 258 24.70 -15.50 13.59
CA ARG A 258 25.69 -15.69 14.67
C ARG A 258 25.32 -16.94 15.48
N ASN A 259 26.14 -17.31 16.47
CA ASN A 259 25.94 -18.53 17.25
C ASN A 259 24.58 -18.59 17.97
N ASP A 260 24.10 -17.45 18.49
CA ASP A 260 22.89 -17.42 19.34
C ASP A 260 21.74 -16.59 18.74
N PHE A 261 21.99 -15.85 17.66
CA PHE A 261 21.00 -14.96 17.05
C PHE A 261 21.25 -14.73 15.55
N LEU A 262 20.17 -14.46 14.82
CA LEU A 262 20.20 -13.81 13.52
C LEU A 262 20.30 -12.29 13.72
N GLU A 263 21.36 -11.69 13.17
CA GLU A 263 21.60 -10.26 13.17
C GLU A 263 21.06 -9.65 11.88
N ILE A 264 20.07 -8.75 12.00
CA ILE A 264 19.43 -8.08 10.87
C ILE A 264 19.65 -6.57 10.98
N GLY A 265 20.39 -5.98 10.06
CA GLY A 265 20.58 -4.53 9.98
C GLY A 265 19.27 -3.80 9.69
N ALA A 266 19.13 -2.57 10.20
CA ALA A 266 17.88 -1.84 10.12
C ALA A 266 17.41 -1.47 8.70
N ALA A 267 18.34 -1.38 7.74
CA ALA A 267 18.06 -1.09 6.34
C ALA A 267 17.90 -2.35 5.47
N VAL A 268 17.87 -3.55 6.06
CA VAL A 268 17.55 -4.79 5.33
C VAL A 268 16.06 -4.78 4.97
N THR A 269 15.76 -4.92 3.68
CA THR A 269 14.38 -4.99 3.17
C THR A 269 13.68 -6.27 3.61
N TYR A 270 12.35 -6.27 3.64
CA TYR A 270 11.57 -7.47 3.94
C TYR A 270 11.91 -8.61 2.97
N SER A 271 11.96 -8.34 1.66
CA SER A 271 12.31 -9.36 0.66
C SER A 271 13.67 -10.03 0.92
N ASN A 272 14.65 -9.28 1.44
CA ASN A 272 15.96 -9.84 1.78
C ASN A 272 15.97 -10.56 3.14
N ALA A 273 15.20 -10.10 4.13
CA ALA A 273 15.15 -10.69 5.46
C ALA A 273 14.33 -11.98 5.53
N MET A 274 13.28 -12.10 4.69
CA MET A 274 12.29 -13.18 4.76
C MET A 274 12.92 -14.58 4.62
N GLY A 275 13.88 -14.75 3.71
CA GLY A 275 14.55 -16.04 3.52
C GLY A 275 15.22 -16.55 4.80
N ALA A 276 16.10 -15.74 5.40
CA ALA A 276 16.79 -16.10 6.64
C ALA A 276 15.84 -16.24 7.84
N LEU A 277 14.81 -15.40 7.94
CA LEU A 277 13.79 -15.50 8.98
C LEU A 277 13.03 -16.82 8.89
N THR A 278 12.61 -17.22 7.68
CA THR A 278 11.82 -18.43 7.46
C THR A 278 12.65 -19.71 7.42
N GLU A 279 13.97 -19.61 7.21
CA GLU A 279 14.91 -20.72 7.39
C GLU A 279 15.00 -21.11 8.87
N HIS A 280 15.11 -20.13 9.77
CA HIS A 280 15.17 -20.39 11.21
C HIS A 280 13.79 -20.57 11.85
N TYR A 281 12.76 -19.87 11.37
CA TYR A 281 11.39 -19.94 11.87
C TYR A 281 10.42 -20.20 10.71
N PRO A 282 10.27 -21.47 10.27
CA PRO A 282 9.41 -21.83 9.15
C PRO A 282 7.97 -21.35 9.28
N GLU A 283 7.48 -21.18 10.51
CA GLU A 283 6.13 -20.70 10.81
C GLU A 283 5.87 -19.27 10.31
N LEU A 284 6.92 -18.47 10.10
CA LEU A 284 6.81 -17.13 9.53
C LEU A 284 6.51 -17.14 8.02
N ARG A 285 6.62 -18.28 7.33
CA ARG A 285 6.52 -18.32 5.86
C ARG A 285 5.17 -17.84 5.34
N SER A 286 4.07 -18.48 5.75
CA SER A 286 2.73 -18.06 5.30
C SER A 286 2.26 -16.77 5.98
N TYR A 287 2.82 -16.45 7.14
CA TYR A 287 2.59 -15.18 7.82
C TYR A 287 3.14 -13.98 7.02
N LEU A 288 4.40 -14.05 6.60
CA LEU A 288 5.08 -12.98 5.87
C LEU A 288 4.71 -12.94 4.38
N ALA A 289 4.26 -14.04 3.79
CA ALA A 289 3.69 -14.03 2.44
C ALA A 289 2.50 -13.05 2.33
N ARG A 290 1.76 -12.86 3.43
CA ARG A 290 0.61 -11.95 3.56
C ARG A 290 0.98 -10.54 4.02
N PHE A 291 2.28 -10.22 4.13
CA PHE A 291 2.75 -8.91 4.56
C PHE A 291 2.91 -7.96 3.36
N GLY A 292 2.00 -7.00 3.20
CA GLY A 292 2.06 -6.00 2.14
C GLY A 292 2.13 -6.59 0.72
N ALA A 293 2.37 -5.71 -0.25
CA ALA A 293 2.69 -6.09 -1.63
C ALA A 293 4.16 -6.47 -1.78
N LEU A 294 4.52 -7.24 -2.81
CA LEU A 294 5.94 -7.52 -3.10
C LEU A 294 6.72 -6.22 -3.36
N GLN A 295 6.12 -5.25 -4.03
CA GLN A 295 6.65 -3.93 -4.30
C GLN A 295 7.00 -3.19 -3.00
N VAL A 296 6.08 -3.24 -2.02
CA VAL A 296 6.30 -2.69 -0.68
C VAL A 296 7.40 -3.46 0.04
N ARG A 297 7.44 -4.80 -0.04
CA ARG A 297 8.49 -5.62 0.60
C ARG A 297 9.89 -5.41 0.00
N ASN A 298 9.95 -5.07 -1.29
CA ASN A 298 11.18 -4.80 -2.02
C ASN A 298 11.84 -3.48 -1.62
N ALA A 299 11.08 -2.53 -1.07
CA ALA A 299 11.59 -1.24 -0.59
C ALA A 299 11.57 -1.14 0.93
N GLY A 300 10.47 -1.53 1.57
CA GLY A 300 10.24 -1.49 3.00
C GLY A 300 11.23 -2.36 3.78
N THR A 301 11.73 -1.82 4.89
CA THR A 301 12.77 -2.45 5.71
C THR A 301 12.21 -2.93 7.03
N LEU A 302 12.75 -4.04 7.56
CA LEU A 302 12.35 -4.55 8.86
C LEU A 302 12.65 -3.52 9.97
N GLY A 303 13.80 -2.85 9.91
CA GLY A 303 14.15 -1.81 10.88
C GLY A 303 13.18 -0.62 10.83
N GLY A 304 12.82 -0.14 9.63
CA GLY A 304 11.80 0.89 9.47
C GLY A 304 10.44 0.49 10.04
N ASN A 305 9.98 -0.75 9.84
CA ASN A 305 8.72 -1.23 10.42
C ASN A 305 8.74 -1.23 11.96
N ILE A 306 9.84 -1.70 12.56
CA ILE A 306 10.00 -1.73 14.01
C ILE A 306 10.15 -0.31 14.58
N ALA A 307 10.96 0.55 13.95
CA ALA A 307 11.14 1.93 14.39
C ALA A 307 9.86 2.77 14.30
N ASN A 308 9.01 2.52 13.30
CA ASN A 308 7.70 3.19 13.16
C ASN A 308 6.77 2.89 14.35
N GLY A 309 6.83 1.68 14.91
CA GLY A 309 6.06 1.29 16.09
C GLY A 309 4.55 1.30 15.91
N SER A 310 4.08 0.93 14.71
CA SER A 310 2.65 0.78 14.46
C SER A 310 2.02 -0.31 15.35
N PRO A 311 0.84 -0.06 15.96
CA PRO A 311 0.17 -1.05 16.83
C PRO A 311 -0.23 -2.33 16.12
N ILE A 312 -0.36 -2.27 14.79
CA ILE A 312 -0.71 -3.37 13.90
C ILE A 312 0.48 -3.82 13.03
N GLY A 313 1.70 -3.43 13.40
CA GLY A 313 2.93 -3.88 12.72
C GLY A 313 3.13 -5.39 12.86
N ASP A 314 3.15 -6.10 11.74
CA ASP A 314 3.12 -7.56 11.72
C ASP A 314 4.37 -8.22 12.34
N MET A 315 5.56 -7.62 12.24
CA MET A 315 6.77 -8.23 12.80
C MET A 315 7.03 -7.92 14.27
N ALA A 316 6.33 -6.95 14.87
CA ALA A 316 6.53 -6.63 16.27
C ALA A 316 6.10 -7.78 17.20
N PRO A 317 4.88 -8.38 17.09
CA PRO A 317 4.50 -9.50 17.95
C PRO A 317 5.41 -10.74 17.84
N PRO A 318 5.80 -11.23 16.64
CA PRO A 318 6.76 -12.33 16.49
C PRO A 318 8.10 -12.06 17.19
N LEU A 319 8.70 -10.89 16.94
CA LEU A 319 9.97 -10.51 17.56
C LEU A 319 9.85 -10.37 19.08
N PHE A 320 8.69 -9.93 19.56
CA PHE A 320 8.43 -9.79 20.98
C PHE A 320 8.33 -11.15 21.68
N ALA A 321 7.59 -12.10 21.08
CA ALA A 321 7.49 -13.47 21.58
C ALA A 321 8.87 -14.17 21.61
N LEU A 322 9.67 -14.00 20.55
CA LEU A 322 11.02 -14.57 20.49
C LEU A 322 12.00 -13.92 21.48
N GLY A 323 11.70 -12.73 22.00
CA GLY A 323 12.57 -11.98 22.90
C GLY A 323 13.73 -11.32 22.17
N ALA A 324 13.45 -10.74 21.00
CA ALA A 324 14.42 -9.99 20.23
C ALA A 324 14.97 -8.78 21.00
N ARG A 325 16.21 -8.42 20.70
CA ARG A 325 16.86 -7.21 21.22
C ARG A 325 17.15 -6.25 20.08
N LEU A 326 16.94 -4.97 20.34
CA LEU A 326 17.28 -3.89 19.44
C LEU A 326 18.63 -3.31 19.86
N VAL A 327 19.48 -2.97 18.89
CA VAL A 327 20.70 -2.20 19.12
C VAL A 327 20.46 -0.81 18.57
N LEU A 328 20.44 0.17 19.46
CA LEU A 328 20.29 1.58 19.13
C LEU A 328 21.67 2.23 19.16
N ARG A 329 21.95 3.11 18.20
CA ARG A 329 23.25 3.77 18.05
C ARG A 329 23.08 5.27 17.89
N SER A 330 24.04 6.03 18.39
CA SER A 330 24.21 7.47 18.16
C SER A 330 25.70 7.78 17.89
N ALA A 331 26.04 9.06 17.71
CA ALA A 331 27.44 9.49 17.67
C ALA A 331 28.22 9.17 18.97
N ALA A 332 27.53 9.05 20.12
CA ALA A 332 28.15 8.83 21.42
C ALA A 332 28.40 7.34 21.74
N GLY A 333 27.79 6.41 21.00
CA GLY A 333 27.92 4.97 21.22
C GLY A 333 26.64 4.20 20.92
N SER A 334 26.58 2.94 21.36
CA SER A 334 25.43 2.05 21.16
C SER A 334 24.91 1.49 22.48
N ARG A 335 23.62 1.19 22.54
CA ARG A 335 22.96 0.50 23.65
C ARG A 335 22.02 -0.59 23.14
N SER A 336 21.74 -1.58 23.98
CA SER A 336 20.78 -2.64 23.65
C SER A 336 19.51 -2.48 24.49
N VAL A 337 18.35 -2.64 23.85
CA VAL A 337 17.02 -2.55 24.46
C VAL A 337 16.23 -3.80 24.11
N ALA A 338 15.47 -4.36 25.05
CA ALA A 338 14.54 -5.43 24.70
C ALA A 338 13.41 -4.85 23.86
N ILE A 339 12.94 -5.55 22.82
CA ILE A 339 11.89 -5.01 21.95
C ILE A 339 10.60 -4.61 22.72
N GLY A 340 10.34 -5.24 23.86
CA GLY A 340 9.21 -4.88 24.73
C GLY A 340 9.31 -3.55 25.43
N ASP A 341 10.53 -3.12 25.73
CA ASP A 341 10.78 -1.84 26.40
C ASP A 341 10.91 -0.70 25.37
N PHE A 342 10.93 -1.04 24.07
CA PHE A 342 11.10 -0.07 22.99
C PHE A 342 9.82 0.71 22.68
N TYR A 343 8.64 0.10 22.82
CA TYR A 343 7.36 0.76 22.58
C TYR A 343 6.80 1.31 23.89
N ILE A 344 6.76 2.63 24.04
CA ILE A 344 6.36 3.28 25.30
C ILE A 344 4.84 3.52 25.30
N GLU A 345 4.35 4.18 24.25
CA GLU A 345 2.94 4.49 24.02
C GLU A 345 2.71 4.69 22.51
N TYR A 346 1.45 4.88 22.10
CA TYR A 346 1.12 5.06 20.68
C TYR A 346 1.94 6.20 20.05
N GLY A 347 2.68 5.89 18.99
CA GLY A 347 3.52 6.86 18.28
C GLY A 347 4.81 7.27 19.00
N LYS A 348 5.20 6.59 20.09
CA LYS A 348 6.40 6.94 20.86
C LYS A 348 7.25 5.72 21.22
N GLN A 349 8.50 5.76 20.78
CA GLN A 349 9.49 4.72 21.01
C GLN A 349 10.64 5.20 21.90
N ASP A 350 11.39 4.28 22.51
CA ASP A 350 12.62 4.56 23.27
C ASP A 350 13.80 4.88 22.34
N LEU A 351 13.67 5.95 21.56
CA LEU A 351 14.73 6.58 20.76
C LEU A 351 15.08 7.93 21.38
N ARG A 352 16.33 8.12 21.81
CA ARG A 352 16.82 9.43 22.27
C ARG A 352 17.15 10.31 21.06
N PRO A 353 17.15 11.65 21.21
CA PRO A 353 17.60 12.54 20.13
C PRO A 353 18.96 12.13 19.58
N GLY A 354 19.05 11.97 18.25
CA GLY A 354 20.26 11.52 17.55
C GLY A 354 20.54 10.01 17.60
N GLU A 355 19.68 9.21 18.25
CA GLU A 355 19.72 7.74 18.16
C GLU A 355 18.96 7.22 16.94
N PHE A 356 19.44 6.11 16.40
CA PHE A 356 18.78 5.34 15.35
C PHE A 356 18.86 3.84 15.66
N LEU A 357 17.90 3.08 15.13
CA LEU A 357 17.96 1.62 15.16
C LEU A 357 19.08 1.15 14.21
N GLU A 358 20.12 0.51 14.76
CA GLU A 358 21.22 -0.04 13.97
C GLU A 358 20.90 -1.45 13.48
N LYS A 359 20.43 -2.32 14.38
CA LYS A 359 20.14 -3.72 14.07
C LYS A 359 19.19 -4.38 15.07
N ILE A 360 18.58 -5.45 14.61
CA ILE A 360 17.67 -6.32 15.34
C ILE A 360 18.39 -7.67 15.54
N LEU A 361 18.45 -8.12 16.80
CA LEU A 361 19.03 -9.40 17.19
C LEU A 361 17.88 -10.36 17.49
N VAL A 362 17.59 -11.27 16.56
CA VAL A 362 16.54 -12.28 16.69
C VAL A 362 17.18 -13.56 17.23
N PRO A 363 16.82 -14.05 18.44
CA PRO A 363 17.38 -15.30 18.96
C PRO A 363 17.21 -16.45 17.97
N LEU A 364 18.14 -17.40 17.96
CA LEU A 364 17.96 -18.64 17.20
C LEU A 364 17.00 -19.60 17.91
N PRO A 365 16.35 -20.53 17.16
CA PRO A 365 15.45 -21.52 17.74
C PRO A 365 16.13 -22.37 18.82
N VAL A 366 15.43 -22.58 19.93
CA VAL A 366 15.86 -23.47 21.01
C VAL A 366 15.06 -24.77 20.91
N PRO A 367 15.70 -25.95 20.84
CA PRO A 367 15.01 -27.23 20.79
C PRO A 367 14.00 -27.39 21.94
N GLY A 368 12.81 -27.90 21.63
CA GLY A 368 11.74 -28.11 22.60
C GLY A 368 10.84 -26.89 22.84
N ARG A 369 11.16 -25.71 22.28
CA ARG A 369 10.24 -24.57 22.24
C ARG A 369 9.34 -24.63 21.01
N LEU A 370 8.05 -24.40 21.22
CA LEU A 370 7.03 -24.34 20.19
C LEU A 370 6.72 -22.87 19.88
N PHE A 371 6.85 -22.48 18.62
CA PHE A 371 6.60 -21.12 18.17
C PHE A 371 5.52 -21.10 17.11
N ARG A 372 4.48 -20.26 17.24
CA ARG A 372 3.42 -20.13 16.24
C ARG A 372 3.01 -18.67 16.06
N VAL A 373 2.64 -18.32 14.83
CA VAL A 373 2.21 -16.97 14.45
C VAL A 373 0.93 -17.03 13.63
N TYR A 374 0.08 -16.01 13.79
CA TYR A 374 -1.20 -15.92 13.11
C TYR A 374 -1.52 -14.48 12.72
N LYS A 375 -2.03 -14.29 11.50
CA LYS A 375 -2.52 -13.01 10.97
C LYS A 375 -3.99 -13.15 10.57
N LEU A 376 -4.83 -12.26 11.09
CA LEU A 376 -6.23 -12.12 10.71
C LEU A 376 -6.45 -10.74 10.08
N SER A 377 -7.08 -10.73 8.91
CA SER A 377 -7.36 -9.56 8.09
C SER A 377 -8.60 -9.84 7.23
N LYS A 378 -9.22 -8.82 6.63
CA LYS A 378 -10.42 -8.97 5.79
C LYS A 378 -10.08 -9.61 4.44
N ARG A 379 -8.94 -9.24 3.86
CA ARG A 379 -8.37 -9.86 2.65
C ARG A 379 -7.13 -10.67 2.99
N LEU A 380 -6.89 -11.75 2.26
CA LEU A 380 -5.74 -12.63 2.48
C LEU A 380 -4.41 -11.89 2.26
N GLU A 381 -4.33 -11.14 1.16
CA GLU A 381 -3.17 -10.39 0.68
C GLU A 381 -3.40 -8.88 0.86
N GLN A 382 -2.32 -8.10 0.98
CA GLN A 382 -2.36 -6.63 1.04
C GLN A 382 -3.42 -6.06 1.97
N ASP A 383 -3.46 -6.58 3.18
CA ASP A 383 -4.38 -6.05 4.16
C ASP A 383 -3.67 -5.86 5.49
N ILE A 384 -4.11 -4.82 6.18
CA ILE A 384 -3.66 -4.48 7.50
C ILE A 384 -4.29 -5.48 8.47
N SER A 385 -3.49 -6.01 9.38
CA SER A 385 -3.96 -6.95 10.39
C SER A 385 -5.06 -6.34 11.25
N ALA A 386 -6.19 -7.04 11.36
CA ALA A 386 -7.16 -6.83 12.41
C ALA A 386 -6.58 -7.37 13.73
N VAL A 387 -6.04 -8.58 13.72
CA VAL A 387 -5.31 -9.16 14.86
C VAL A 387 -4.08 -9.89 14.32
N SER A 388 -2.92 -9.56 14.91
CA SER A 388 -1.68 -10.31 14.73
C SER A 388 -1.34 -10.98 16.05
N ALA A 389 -0.93 -12.25 16.04
CA ALA A 389 -0.60 -13.00 17.24
C ALA A 389 0.69 -13.80 17.06
N ALA A 390 1.49 -13.88 18.12
CA ALA A 390 2.67 -14.73 18.20
C ALA A 390 2.76 -15.39 19.58
N PHE A 391 3.00 -16.70 19.57
CA PHE A 391 3.06 -17.53 20.76
C PHE A 391 4.40 -18.28 20.80
N LEU A 392 5.07 -18.27 21.95
CA LEU A 392 6.24 -19.09 22.23
C LEU A 392 5.98 -19.88 23.51
N LEU A 393 6.11 -21.20 23.45
CA LEU A 393 5.79 -22.12 24.55
C LEU A 393 6.95 -23.09 24.78
N GLU A 394 7.29 -23.32 26.04
CA GLU A 394 8.20 -24.38 26.47
C GLU A 394 7.48 -25.26 27.49
N LEU A 395 7.44 -26.57 27.23
CA LEU A 395 6.80 -27.55 28.10
C LEU A 395 7.85 -28.40 28.84
N GLU A 396 7.57 -28.71 30.10
CA GLU A 396 8.34 -29.66 30.91
C GLU A 396 7.37 -30.70 31.47
N GLY A 397 7.43 -31.93 30.96
CA GLY A 397 6.52 -33.01 31.37
C GLY A 397 5.03 -32.70 31.16
N GLY A 398 4.67 -31.96 30.10
CA GLY A 398 3.30 -31.52 29.82
C GLY A 398 2.83 -30.30 30.63
N THR A 399 3.68 -29.76 31.50
CA THR A 399 3.45 -28.52 32.25
C THR A 399 4.08 -27.34 31.52
N VAL A 400 3.41 -26.19 31.50
CA VAL A 400 3.91 -24.95 30.91
C VAL A 400 5.08 -24.42 31.74
N ARG A 401 6.31 -24.57 31.23
CA ARG A 401 7.53 -24.06 31.86
C ARG A 401 7.76 -22.60 31.54
N THR A 402 7.56 -22.18 30.30
CA THR A 402 7.54 -20.75 29.94
C THR A 402 6.54 -20.53 28.82
N VAL A 403 5.87 -19.38 28.83
CA VAL A 403 4.98 -18.98 27.75
C VAL A 403 5.13 -17.48 27.49
N ARG A 404 5.12 -17.10 26.22
CA ARG A 404 5.01 -15.71 25.79
C ARG A 404 3.89 -15.57 24.77
N ILE A 405 2.97 -14.66 25.04
CA ILE A 405 1.79 -14.42 24.22
C ILE A 405 1.80 -12.95 23.84
N CYS A 406 1.99 -12.67 22.55
CA CYS A 406 2.10 -11.30 22.04
C CYS A 406 1.02 -11.05 20.98
N TYR A 407 0.36 -9.90 21.08
CA TYR A 407 -0.64 -9.47 20.11
C TYR A 407 -0.32 -8.09 19.52
N GLY A 408 -0.71 -7.89 18.27
CA GLY A 408 -0.84 -6.59 17.60
C GLY A 408 -2.30 -6.33 17.24
N GLY A 409 -2.70 -5.06 17.21
CA GLY A 409 -4.10 -4.64 16.97
C GLY A 409 -5.05 -4.81 18.17
N MET A 410 -4.50 -5.12 19.36
CA MET A 410 -5.27 -5.31 20.60
C MET A 410 -5.09 -4.16 21.61
N ALA A 411 -4.12 -3.27 21.39
CA ALA A 411 -3.81 -2.12 22.23
C ALA A 411 -3.15 -1.02 21.39
N GLY A 412 -2.85 0.13 22.02
CA GLY A 412 -2.14 1.26 21.39
C GLY A 412 -0.68 0.97 21.02
N VAL A 413 -0.12 -0.16 21.43
CA VAL A 413 1.19 -0.69 21.02
C VAL A 413 1.13 -2.23 20.97
N PRO A 414 2.04 -2.92 20.24
CA PRO A 414 2.17 -4.36 20.34
C PRO A 414 2.53 -4.77 21.78
N ALA A 415 1.80 -5.72 22.36
CA ALA A 415 1.85 -5.98 23.79
C ALA A 415 1.75 -7.47 24.14
N ARG A 416 2.23 -7.82 25.33
CA ARG A 416 2.12 -9.17 25.92
C ARG A 416 0.83 -9.30 26.72
N ALA A 417 0.25 -10.50 26.69
CA ALA A 417 -0.92 -10.86 27.48
C ALA A 417 -0.49 -11.41 28.85
N ALA A 418 -0.08 -10.53 29.77
CA ALA A 418 0.54 -10.92 31.03
C ALA A 418 -0.42 -11.68 31.99
N ALA A 419 -1.70 -11.29 32.05
CA ALA A 419 -2.72 -11.98 32.83
C ALA A 419 -2.98 -13.38 32.24
N CYS A 420 -3.10 -13.48 30.93
CA CYS A 420 -3.23 -14.76 30.22
C CYS A 420 -2.02 -15.68 30.45
N GLU A 421 -0.80 -15.18 30.29
CA GLU A 421 0.44 -15.92 30.54
C GLU A 421 0.52 -16.44 31.99
N LYS A 422 0.10 -15.61 32.97
CA LYS A 422 0.10 -15.99 34.39
C LYS A 422 -0.85 -17.16 34.69
N VAL A 423 -1.96 -17.27 33.98
CA VAL A 423 -2.89 -18.41 34.13
C VAL A 423 -2.27 -19.71 33.62
N LEU A 424 -1.49 -19.65 32.53
CA LEU A 424 -0.85 -20.82 31.92
C LEU A 424 0.40 -21.28 32.68
N GLN A 425 1.20 -20.33 33.18
CA GLN A 425 2.50 -20.61 33.77
C GLN A 425 2.42 -21.61 34.94
N GLY A 426 3.15 -22.72 34.82
CA GLY A 426 3.19 -23.79 35.82
C GLY A 426 1.94 -24.68 35.86
N GLN A 427 1.02 -24.54 34.92
CA GLN A 427 -0.18 -25.40 34.79
C GLN A 427 0.01 -26.45 33.68
N GLY A 428 -0.88 -27.45 33.63
CA GLY A 428 -0.94 -28.40 32.52
C GLY A 428 -1.29 -27.71 31.20
N TRP A 429 -0.69 -28.15 30.09
CA TRP A 429 -1.10 -27.73 28.75
C TRP A 429 -2.29 -28.58 28.30
N ASP A 430 -3.48 -28.22 28.80
CA ASP A 430 -4.75 -28.90 28.57
C ASP A 430 -5.89 -27.91 28.26
N ALA A 431 -7.01 -28.44 27.74
CA ALA A 431 -8.16 -27.65 27.29
C ALA A 431 -8.75 -26.77 28.40
N ASP A 432 -8.87 -27.29 29.63
CA ASP A 432 -9.44 -26.54 30.77
C ASP A 432 -8.55 -25.34 31.15
N THR A 433 -7.23 -25.54 31.13
CA THR A 433 -6.26 -24.47 31.41
C THR A 433 -6.25 -23.41 30.32
N VAL A 434 -6.35 -23.83 29.05
CA VAL A 434 -6.46 -22.91 27.92
C VAL A 434 -7.75 -22.11 27.97
N GLU A 435 -8.89 -22.71 28.34
CA GLU A 435 -10.15 -21.97 28.48
C GLU A 435 -10.08 -20.90 29.57
N ARG A 436 -9.48 -21.22 30.72
CA ARG A 436 -9.23 -20.21 31.77
C ARG A 436 -8.30 -19.09 31.28
N ALA A 437 -7.28 -19.41 30.50
CA ALA A 437 -6.35 -18.42 29.95
C ALA A 437 -7.04 -17.52 28.91
N ARG A 438 -7.94 -18.06 28.08
CA ARG A 438 -8.76 -17.28 27.14
C ARG A 438 -9.68 -16.30 27.89
N ALA A 439 -10.27 -16.73 28.99
CA ALA A 439 -11.13 -15.89 29.81
C ALA A 439 -10.38 -14.74 30.51
N ALA A 440 -9.05 -14.81 30.64
CA ALA A 440 -8.22 -13.76 31.23
C ALA A 440 -7.75 -12.69 30.23
N LEU A 441 -7.88 -12.90 28.92
CA LEU A 441 -7.46 -11.92 27.91
C LEU A 441 -8.13 -10.53 28.02
N PRO A 442 -9.41 -10.40 28.46
CA PRO A 442 -10.01 -9.08 28.72
C PRO A 442 -9.30 -8.26 29.81
N ASP A 443 -8.53 -8.90 30.70
CA ASP A 443 -7.74 -8.18 31.72
C ASP A 443 -6.44 -7.59 31.13
N ASP A 444 -6.03 -8.05 29.94
CA ASP A 444 -4.82 -7.61 29.24
C ASP A 444 -5.08 -6.52 28.20
N PHE A 445 -6.26 -6.51 27.57
CA PHE A 445 -6.52 -5.70 26.38
C PHE A 445 -7.92 -5.06 26.33
N GLU A 446 -7.96 -3.83 25.83
CA GLU A 446 -9.19 -3.09 25.49
C GLU A 446 -9.10 -2.63 24.02
N PRO A 447 -9.41 -3.50 23.05
CA PRO A 447 -9.28 -3.18 21.63
C PRO A 447 -10.33 -2.15 21.18
N ILE A 448 -9.99 -1.32 20.20
CA ILE A 448 -10.93 -0.37 19.58
C ILE A 448 -11.74 -1.02 18.45
N SER A 449 -12.89 -0.43 18.13
CA SER A 449 -13.61 -0.68 16.88
C SER A 449 -13.13 0.28 15.80
N ASP A 450 -12.77 -0.24 14.62
CA ASP A 450 -12.42 0.56 13.45
C ASP A 450 -12.86 -0.14 12.15
N TRP A 451 -12.49 0.44 11.01
CA TRP A 451 -12.77 -0.10 9.67
C TRP A 451 -12.20 -1.50 9.43
N ARG A 452 -11.25 -1.99 10.22
CA ARG A 452 -10.62 -3.31 10.05
C ARG A 452 -11.39 -4.38 10.80
N ALA A 453 -11.83 -4.09 12.03
CA ALA A 453 -12.68 -4.98 12.83
C ALA A 453 -13.26 -4.26 14.06
N SER A 454 -14.41 -4.77 14.53
CA SER A 454 -14.96 -4.36 15.83
C SER A 454 -14.11 -4.85 17.01
N ALA A 455 -14.16 -4.12 18.12
CA ALA A 455 -13.53 -4.50 19.38
C ALA A 455 -13.92 -5.92 19.82
N ALA A 456 -15.22 -6.24 19.73
CA ALA A 456 -15.75 -7.55 20.10
C ALA A 456 -15.19 -8.68 19.21
N TYR A 457 -15.10 -8.45 17.90
CA TYR A 457 -14.49 -9.42 16.98
C TYR A 457 -13.01 -9.62 17.30
N ARG A 458 -12.26 -8.54 17.52
CA ARG A 458 -10.82 -8.60 17.86
C ARG A 458 -10.58 -9.42 19.12
N MET A 459 -11.33 -9.14 20.19
CA MET A 459 -11.23 -9.88 21.46
C MET A 459 -11.52 -11.37 21.27
N ARG A 460 -12.65 -11.70 20.61
CA ARG A 460 -13.02 -13.08 20.36
C ARG A 460 -11.99 -13.80 19.49
N ALA A 461 -11.50 -13.14 18.45
CA ALA A 461 -10.48 -13.69 17.56
C ALA A 461 -9.16 -13.95 18.30
N ALA A 462 -8.72 -13.04 19.17
CA ALA A 462 -7.51 -13.23 19.99
C ALA A 462 -7.63 -14.47 20.89
N GLN A 463 -8.79 -14.65 21.56
CA GLN A 463 -9.10 -15.83 22.37
C GLN A 463 -9.10 -17.12 21.54
N ASP A 464 -9.71 -17.10 20.36
CA ASP A 464 -9.80 -18.28 19.50
C ASP A 464 -8.43 -18.63 18.86
N LEU A 465 -7.55 -17.65 18.64
CA LEU A 465 -6.17 -17.89 18.21
C LEU A 465 -5.34 -18.61 19.29
N LEU A 466 -5.61 -18.36 20.58
CA LEU A 466 -4.98 -19.11 21.66
C LEU A 466 -5.48 -20.57 21.70
N LEU A 467 -6.78 -20.79 21.51
CA LEU A 467 -7.33 -22.15 21.36
C LEU A 467 -6.70 -22.88 20.16
N ARG A 468 -6.59 -22.17 19.03
CA ARG A 468 -5.94 -22.70 17.82
C ARG A 468 -4.49 -23.10 18.08
N PHE A 469 -3.74 -22.29 18.83
CA PHE A 469 -2.37 -22.61 19.23
C PHE A 469 -2.29 -23.90 20.06
N TYR A 470 -3.21 -24.09 21.01
CA TYR A 470 -3.34 -25.34 21.76
C TYR A 470 -3.59 -26.53 20.84
N LEU A 471 -4.64 -26.49 20.03
CA LEU A 471 -5.02 -27.59 19.13
C LEU A 471 -3.90 -27.96 18.14
N GLU A 472 -3.18 -26.95 17.62
CA GLU A 472 -2.06 -27.15 16.69
C GLU A 472 -0.83 -27.78 17.38
N THR A 473 -0.60 -27.47 18.65
CA THR A 473 0.57 -28.00 19.39
C THR A 473 0.32 -29.36 20.04
N THR A 474 -0.93 -29.73 20.30
CA THR A 474 -1.32 -31.07 20.80
C THR A 474 -1.66 -32.05 19.67
N GLY A 475 -1.88 -31.56 18.44
CA GLY A 475 -2.24 -32.39 17.29
C GLY A 475 -3.70 -32.84 17.29
N GLU A 476 -4.56 -32.18 18.06
CA GLU A 476 -5.97 -32.55 18.21
C GLU A 476 -6.83 -32.18 16.98
N ALA A 477 -6.42 -31.19 16.17
CA ALA A 477 -7.15 -30.80 14.97
C ALA A 477 -6.25 -30.17 13.89
N PRO A 478 -6.58 -30.31 12.58
CA PRO A 478 -5.94 -29.55 11.52
C PRO A 478 -6.32 -28.07 11.67
N CYS A 479 -5.32 -27.24 11.97
CA CYS A 479 -5.54 -25.86 12.37
C CYS A 479 -5.06 -24.84 11.34
N ARG A 480 -4.35 -25.20 10.26
CA ARG A 480 -3.98 -24.25 9.20
C ARG A 480 -4.77 -24.48 7.92
N LEU A 481 -5.13 -23.39 7.26
CA LEU A 481 -5.73 -23.44 5.93
C LEU A 481 -4.72 -23.97 4.91
N ASP A 482 -3.44 -23.64 5.07
CA ASP A 482 -2.33 -24.13 4.25
C ASP A 482 -2.11 -25.66 4.37
N ASP A 483 -2.59 -26.28 5.45
CA ASP A 483 -2.53 -27.74 5.64
C ASP A 483 -3.64 -28.48 4.86
N ARG A 484 -4.64 -27.74 4.33
CA ARG A 484 -5.54 -28.28 3.33
C ARG A 484 -4.78 -28.27 2.01
N SER A 485 -4.49 -29.45 1.49
CA SER A 485 -3.78 -29.60 0.22
C SER A 485 -4.35 -28.64 -0.82
N ALA A 486 -3.47 -27.88 -1.46
CA ALA A 486 -3.79 -26.96 -2.56
C ALA A 486 -4.61 -27.59 -3.70
N ASP A 487 -4.70 -28.92 -3.71
CA ASP A 487 -5.54 -29.73 -4.60
C ASP A 487 -7.02 -29.35 -4.62
N GLU A 488 -7.57 -28.77 -3.55
CA GLU A 488 -9.02 -28.48 -3.50
C GLU A 488 -9.43 -27.10 -4.04
N SER A 489 -8.49 -26.19 -4.35
CA SER A 489 -8.83 -24.82 -4.77
C SER A 489 -8.56 -24.47 -6.24
N ALA A 490 -8.01 -25.40 -7.03
CA ALA A 490 -7.65 -25.13 -8.43
C ALA A 490 -8.22 -26.13 -9.46
N THR A 491 -9.24 -26.91 -9.11
CA THR A 491 -10.03 -27.69 -10.09
C THR A 491 -11.39 -27.07 -10.35
N GLY A 492 -11.42 -25.75 -10.47
CA GLY A 492 -12.42 -25.07 -11.29
C GLY A 492 -12.18 -25.37 -12.78
N GLY A 493 -12.11 -26.65 -13.16
CA GLY A 493 -12.13 -27.05 -14.55
C GLY A 493 -13.46 -26.60 -15.12
N ARG A 494 -13.45 -25.57 -15.98
CA ARG A 494 -14.63 -25.18 -16.75
C ARG A 494 -14.24 -24.85 -18.16
N ALA A 495 -14.91 -25.57 -19.05
CA ALA A 495 -14.79 -25.49 -20.50
C ALA A 495 -14.70 -24.04 -20.97
N GLN A 496 -13.62 -23.72 -21.68
CA GLN A 496 -13.74 -22.76 -22.77
C GLN A 496 -14.89 -23.29 -23.62
N ARG A 497 -16.04 -22.63 -23.54
CA ARG A 497 -17.06 -22.81 -24.55
C ARG A 497 -16.44 -22.18 -25.78
N GLU A 498 -15.73 -22.97 -26.58
CA GLU A 498 -15.28 -22.55 -27.90
C GLU A 498 -16.54 -22.14 -28.66
N LEU A 499 -16.83 -20.85 -28.64
CA LEU A 499 -17.78 -20.25 -29.55
C LEU A 499 -17.11 -20.43 -30.91
N GLN A 500 -17.57 -21.40 -31.71
CA GLN A 500 -17.12 -21.51 -33.08
C GLN A 500 -17.65 -20.29 -33.83
N PRO A 501 -16.78 -19.34 -34.24
CA PRO A 501 -17.24 -18.16 -34.95
C PRO A 501 -17.87 -18.60 -36.28
N PRO A 502 -18.94 -17.92 -36.75
CA PRO A 502 -19.47 -18.14 -38.08
C PRO A 502 -18.37 -17.94 -39.12
N LYS A 503 -18.22 -18.90 -40.06
CA LYS A 503 -17.14 -18.88 -41.07
C LYS A 503 -17.27 -17.75 -42.09
N ASP A 504 -18.41 -17.08 -42.12
CA ASP A 504 -18.82 -16.05 -43.09
C ASP A 504 -18.58 -14.62 -42.61
N LEU A 505 -18.23 -14.40 -41.33
CA LEU A 505 -17.94 -13.07 -40.78
C LEU A 505 -16.45 -12.92 -40.52
N ALA A 506 -15.87 -11.79 -40.96
CA ALA A 506 -14.44 -11.53 -40.82
C ALA A 506 -14.00 -11.18 -39.38
N PHE A 507 -14.89 -10.58 -38.57
CA PHE A 507 -14.55 -10.03 -37.25
C PHE A 507 -15.59 -10.31 -36.16
N VAL A 508 -16.88 -10.31 -36.50
CA VAL A 508 -17.97 -10.51 -35.53
C VAL A 508 -17.94 -11.93 -34.98
N HIS A 509 -18.05 -12.07 -33.66
CA HIS A 509 -17.90 -13.33 -32.89
C HIS A 509 -16.48 -13.92 -32.87
N HIS A 510 -15.48 -13.23 -33.40
CA HIS A 510 -14.08 -13.63 -33.22
C HIS A 510 -13.51 -13.00 -31.94
N PRO A 511 -12.67 -13.72 -31.19
CA PRO A 511 -12.04 -13.21 -29.96
C PRO A 511 -10.86 -12.30 -30.32
N LEU A 512 -11.13 -11.15 -30.92
CA LEU A 512 -10.11 -10.16 -31.24
C LEU A 512 -9.62 -9.49 -29.96
N ALA A 513 -8.34 -9.13 -29.92
CA ALA A 513 -7.82 -8.28 -28.86
C ALA A 513 -8.53 -6.92 -28.87
N HIS A 514 -8.59 -6.28 -27.71
CA HIS A 514 -9.09 -4.90 -27.61
C HIS A 514 -8.23 -3.99 -28.49
N ASP A 515 -8.83 -3.06 -29.25
CA ASP A 515 -8.12 -2.20 -30.21
C ASP A 515 -6.93 -1.43 -29.59
N SER A 516 -7.11 -0.96 -28.34
CA SER A 516 -6.05 -0.30 -27.55
C SER A 516 -5.15 -1.24 -26.74
N ALA A 517 -5.28 -2.57 -26.85
CA ALA A 517 -4.56 -3.52 -25.98
C ALA A 517 -3.04 -3.32 -26.03
N VAL A 518 -2.49 -3.14 -27.23
CA VAL A 518 -1.06 -2.85 -27.44
C VAL A 518 -0.68 -1.56 -26.69
N LYS A 519 -1.45 -0.48 -26.88
CA LYS A 519 -1.23 0.80 -26.20
C LYS A 519 -1.32 0.68 -24.67
N HIS A 520 -2.18 -0.20 -24.15
CA HIS A 520 -2.29 -0.44 -22.72
C HIS A 520 -1.05 -1.14 -22.15
N VAL A 521 -0.49 -2.12 -22.87
CA VAL A 521 0.69 -2.88 -22.40
C VAL A 521 2.01 -2.13 -22.61
N THR A 522 2.06 -1.16 -23.53
CA THR A 522 3.23 -0.28 -23.76
C THR A 522 3.16 1.03 -22.98
N GLY A 523 2.01 1.36 -22.39
CA GLY A 523 1.78 2.64 -21.70
C GLY A 523 1.49 3.82 -22.62
N GLU A 524 1.31 3.59 -23.92
CA GLU A 524 1.01 4.63 -24.94
C GLU A 524 -0.47 5.06 -24.96
N ALA A 525 -1.33 4.35 -24.24
CA ALA A 525 -2.72 4.77 -24.09
C ALA A 525 -2.79 6.05 -23.25
N VAL A 526 -3.38 7.10 -23.84
CA VAL A 526 -3.51 8.42 -23.25
C VAL A 526 -4.82 8.50 -22.49
N TYR A 527 -4.73 8.71 -21.18
CA TYR A 527 -5.81 9.08 -20.27
C TYR A 527 -5.77 10.60 -20.02
N VAL A 528 -6.77 11.18 -19.35
CA VAL A 528 -6.87 12.65 -19.26
C VAL A 528 -5.66 13.26 -18.56
N ASP A 529 -5.21 12.68 -17.46
CA ASP A 529 -4.02 13.14 -16.71
C ASP A 529 -2.69 12.87 -17.45
N ASP A 530 -2.71 12.11 -18.56
CA ASP A 530 -1.52 11.90 -19.39
C ASP A 530 -1.36 12.97 -20.48
N ILE A 531 -2.37 13.81 -20.67
CA ILE A 531 -2.35 14.89 -21.65
C ILE A 531 -1.35 15.92 -21.18
N ARG A 532 -0.44 16.33 -22.08
CA ARG A 532 0.58 17.33 -21.73
C ARG A 532 -0.09 18.63 -21.32
N GLU A 533 0.32 19.12 -20.17
CA GLU A 533 -0.20 20.35 -19.59
C GLU A 533 0.03 21.54 -20.55
N PRO A 534 -1.03 22.25 -20.95
CA PRO A 534 -0.88 23.50 -21.66
C PRO A 534 -0.08 24.52 -20.84
N ALA A 535 0.68 25.39 -21.51
CA ALA A 535 1.41 26.44 -20.80
C ALA A 535 0.44 27.36 -20.05
N GLY A 536 0.68 27.54 -18.74
CA GLY A 536 -0.21 28.32 -17.88
C GLY A 536 -1.44 27.55 -17.39
N LEU A 537 -1.48 26.22 -17.52
CA LEU A 537 -2.48 25.38 -16.84
C LEU A 537 -2.45 25.67 -15.33
N LEU A 538 -3.65 25.80 -14.74
CA LEU A 538 -3.85 25.89 -13.30
C LEU A 538 -4.54 24.63 -12.79
N HIS A 539 -4.32 24.30 -11.53
CA HIS A 539 -4.87 23.10 -10.91
C HIS A 539 -5.94 23.46 -9.88
N GLY A 540 -7.09 22.80 -9.98
CA GLY A 540 -8.20 22.92 -9.06
C GLY A 540 -8.16 21.86 -7.96
N TYR A 541 -8.49 22.23 -6.73
CA TYR A 541 -8.76 21.29 -5.64
C TYR A 541 -9.93 21.77 -4.76
N PHE A 542 -10.73 20.83 -4.26
CA PHE A 542 -11.92 21.16 -3.48
C PHE A 542 -11.64 21.17 -1.97
N GLY A 543 -12.15 22.20 -1.29
CA GLY A 543 -12.35 22.20 0.15
C GLY A 543 -13.70 21.60 0.47
N SER A 544 -13.72 20.47 1.18
CA SER A 544 -14.94 19.72 1.49
C SER A 544 -15.32 19.75 2.97
N SER A 545 -16.62 19.63 3.24
CA SER A 545 -17.17 19.51 4.59
C SER A 545 -16.64 18.29 5.33
N ARG A 546 -16.34 18.45 6.63
CA ARG A 546 -16.11 17.36 7.58
C ARG A 546 -17.33 17.06 8.47
N CYS A 547 -18.40 17.83 8.31
CA CYS A 547 -19.65 17.67 9.04
C CYS A 547 -20.65 16.89 8.18
N ALA A 548 -21.43 16.00 8.79
CA ALA A 548 -22.45 15.23 8.09
C ALA A 548 -23.72 16.05 7.82
N HIS A 549 -24.08 16.99 8.70
CA HIS A 549 -25.20 17.91 8.51
C HIS A 549 -24.96 19.13 9.41
N GLY A 550 -25.00 20.34 8.85
CA GLY A 550 -24.76 21.54 9.63
C GLY A 550 -24.95 22.83 8.86
N ARG A 551 -24.98 23.96 9.57
CA ARG A 551 -25.02 25.29 8.97
C ARG A 551 -23.65 25.96 9.09
N ILE A 552 -23.10 26.42 7.97
CA ILE A 552 -21.88 27.23 7.96
C ILE A 552 -22.19 28.56 8.61
N THR A 553 -21.55 28.82 9.75
CA THR A 553 -21.66 30.09 10.49
C THR A 553 -20.58 31.08 10.08
N ARG A 554 -19.41 30.56 9.67
CA ARG A 554 -18.28 31.35 9.17
C ARG A 554 -17.40 30.47 8.29
N MET A 555 -16.95 31.02 7.18
CA MET A 555 -15.93 30.43 6.30
C MET A 555 -14.84 31.47 6.05
N ASP A 556 -13.67 31.26 6.64
CA ASP A 556 -12.51 32.12 6.51
C ASP A 556 -11.46 31.45 5.60
N LEU A 557 -11.28 32.05 4.43
CA LEU A 557 -10.39 31.57 3.37
C LEU A 557 -9.15 32.45 3.22
N ALA A 558 -8.94 33.46 4.08
CA ALA A 558 -7.85 34.43 3.91
C ALA A 558 -6.46 33.76 3.91
N ALA A 559 -6.27 32.73 4.74
CA ALA A 559 -5.03 31.95 4.75
C ALA A 559 -4.82 31.17 3.45
N VAL A 560 -5.90 30.63 2.88
CA VAL A 560 -5.90 29.92 1.59
C VAL A 560 -5.52 30.87 0.47
N GLU A 561 -6.17 32.04 0.41
CA GLU A 561 -5.92 33.08 -0.60
C GLU A 561 -4.49 33.64 -0.54
N SER A 562 -3.91 33.70 0.66
CA SER A 562 -2.56 34.23 0.88
C SER A 562 -1.44 33.22 0.63
N GLU A 563 -1.76 31.93 0.45
CA GLU A 563 -0.77 30.88 0.26
C GLU A 563 -0.03 31.08 -1.08
N PRO A 564 1.31 31.11 -1.09
CA PRO A 564 2.08 31.29 -2.33
C PRO A 564 1.72 30.25 -3.39
N GLY A 565 1.45 30.71 -4.61
CA GLY A 565 1.06 29.87 -5.75
C GLY A 565 -0.44 29.66 -5.88
N VAL A 566 -1.26 30.09 -4.92
CA VAL A 566 -2.72 30.18 -5.10
C VAL A 566 -3.06 31.37 -5.99
N VAL A 567 -3.88 31.12 -7.01
CA VAL A 567 -4.30 32.12 -8.02
C VAL A 567 -5.71 32.61 -7.74
N ALA A 568 -6.61 31.72 -7.34
CA ALA A 568 -7.99 32.06 -6.97
C ALA A 568 -8.56 31.08 -5.95
N VAL A 569 -9.53 31.55 -5.17
CA VAL A 569 -10.39 30.73 -4.32
C VAL A 569 -11.83 31.08 -4.71
N LEU A 570 -12.62 30.08 -5.06
CA LEU A 570 -13.97 30.21 -5.57
C LEU A 570 -14.98 29.66 -4.58
N THR A 571 -16.07 30.37 -4.38
CA THR A 571 -17.20 30.04 -3.52
C THR A 571 -18.50 30.01 -4.33
N ALA A 572 -19.62 29.68 -3.69
CA ALA A 572 -20.94 29.72 -4.35
C ALA A 572 -21.26 31.08 -4.98
N GLU A 573 -20.73 32.19 -4.43
CA GLU A 573 -20.95 33.55 -4.95
C GLU A 573 -20.24 33.80 -6.29
N ASP A 574 -19.22 33.02 -6.63
CA ASP A 574 -18.43 33.17 -7.85
C ASP A 574 -19.02 32.45 -9.06
N ILE A 575 -20.12 31.70 -8.87
CA ILE A 575 -20.78 30.96 -9.94
C ILE A 575 -21.62 31.93 -10.78
N PRO A 576 -21.28 32.14 -12.07
CA PRO A 576 -21.98 33.13 -12.90
C PRO A 576 -23.38 32.70 -13.34
N GLY A 577 -23.72 31.41 -13.17
CA GLY A 577 -24.98 30.80 -13.57
C GLY A 577 -25.76 30.23 -12.39
N GLU A 578 -26.46 29.12 -12.62
CA GLU A 578 -27.19 28.42 -11.57
C GLU A 578 -26.23 27.53 -10.76
N ASN A 579 -26.29 27.64 -9.43
CA ASN A 579 -25.53 26.82 -8.49
C ASN A 579 -26.21 25.45 -8.28
N ASP A 580 -26.43 24.68 -9.35
CA ASP A 580 -27.14 23.39 -9.30
C ASP A 580 -26.45 22.35 -10.19
N LEU A 581 -26.28 21.15 -9.65
CA LEU A 581 -25.81 19.96 -10.38
C LEU A 581 -26.78 18.77 -10.27
N SER A 582 -28.00 19.01 -9.79
CA SER A 582 -29.06 18.01 -9.73
C SER A 582 -29.32 17.40 -11.12
N PRO A 583 -29.21 16.07 -11.29
CA PRO A 583 -29.49 15.42 -12.57
C PRO A 583 -30.97 15.50 -12.96
N MET A 584 -31.85 15.82 -12.00
CA MET A 584 -33.29 15.98 -12.19
C MET A 584 -33.71 17.45 -12.31
N HIS A 585 -32.77 18.39 -12.23
CA HIS A 585 -33.02 19.84 -12.16
C HIS A 585 -34.01 20.20 -11.05
N THR A 586 -33.91 19.50 -9.92
CA THR A 586 -34.74 19.73 -8.73
C THR A 586 -34.15 20.74 -7.77
N HIS A 587 -32.98 21.33 -8.11
CA HIS A 587 -32.25 22.30 -7.29
C HIS A 587 -31.96 21.79 -5.87
N ASP A 588 -31.69 20.49 -5.75
CA ASP A 588 -31.43 19.77 -4.51
C ASP A 588 -29.95 19.43 -4.30
N GLU A 589 -29.07 19.76 -5.26
CA GLU A 589 -27.63 19.57 -5.12
C GLU A 589 -26.84 20.75 -5.68
N GLU A 590 -26.16 21.48 -4.80
CA GLU A 590 -25.30 22.60 -5.20
C GLU A 590 -23.92 22.11 -5.65
N ILE A 591 -23.48 22.45 -6.87
CA ILE A 591 -22.31 23.33 -7.05
C ILE A 591 -21.21 23.32 -5.97
N LEU A 592 -21.17 24.50 -5.34
CA LEU A 592 -20.44 24.79 -4.11
C LEU A 592 -21.49 25.14 -3.05
N CYS A 593 -21.37 24.54 -1.86
CA CYS A 593 -22.32 24.74 -0.77
C CYS A 593 -22.38 26.21 -0.37
N SER A 594 -23.57 26.81 -0.45
CA SER A 594 -23.80 28.22 -0.15
C SER A 594 -24.08 28.50 1.33
N GLY A 595 -24.37 27.47 2.14
CA GLY A 595 -24.53 27.64 3.58
C GLY A 595 -24.95 26.41 4.39
N GLU A 596 -25.82 25.55 3.86
CA GLU A 596 -26.26 24.33 4.57
C GLU A 596 -25.53 23.10 4.03
N ILE A 597 -24.75 22.47 4.91
CA ILE A 597 -24.04 21.23 4.65
C ILE A 597 -25.03 20.08 4.84
N GLN A 598 -25.20 19.24 3.82
CA GLN A 598 -26.14 18.12 3.82
C GLN A 598 -25.47 16.74 3.96
N TYR A 599 -24.16 16.66 3.71
CA TYR A 599 -23.39 15.41 3.84
C TYR A 599 -21.90 15.66 4.05
N HIS A 600 -21.24 14.68 4.66
CA HIS A 600 -19.78 14.67 4.79
C HIS A 600 -19.14 14.58 3.41
N GLY A 601 -18.19 15.47 3.10
CA GLY A 601 -17.53 15.53 1.81
C GLY A 601 -18.14 16.53 0.81
N GLN A 602 -19.29 17.14 1.12
CA GLN A 602 -19.89 18.18 0.27
C GLN A 602 -18.89 19.31 0.00
N VAL A 603 -18.78 19.74 -1.25
CA VAL A 603 -17.83 20.76 -1.67
C VAL A 603 -18.29 22.13 -1.18
N LEU A 604 -17.40 22.85 -0.49
CA LEU A 604 -17.67 24.17 0.09
C LEU A 604 -17.07 25.30 -0.76
N PHE A 605 -15.85 25.09 -1.24
CA PHE A 605 -15.10 26.05 -2.05
C PHE A 605 -14.09 25.30 -2.93
N ALA A 606 -13.58 25.98 -3.96
CA ALA A 606 -12.53 25.47 -4.83
C ALA A 606 -11.28 26.35 -4.74
N VAL A 607 -10.10 25.74 -4.65
CA VAL A 607 -8.81 26.41 -4.71
C VAL A 607 -8.21 26.18 -6.09
N VAL A 608 -7.77 27.25 -6.74
CA VAL A 608 -7.07 27.23 -8.02
C VAL A 608 -5.64 27.71 -7.80
N ALA A 609 -4.64 26.89 -8.15
CA ALA A 609 -3.24 27.17 -7.91
C ALA A 609 -2.36 26.84 -9.14
N GLU A 610 -1.10 27.30 -9.10
CA GLU A 610 -0.08 27.03 -10.13
C GLU A 610 0.31 25.54 -10.22
N ASP A 611 0.09 24.76 -9.16
CA ASP A 611 0.35 23.32 -9.14
C ASP A 611 -0.64 22.57 -8.23
N ARG A 612 -0.80 21.27 -8.51
CA ARG A 612 -1.72 20.37 -7.79
C ARG A 612 -1.46 20.31 -6.28
N GLU A 613 -0.19 20.28 -5.88
CA GLU A 613 0.17 20.10 -4.47
C GLU A 613 -0.08 21.37 -3.65
N THR A 614 0.16 22.54 -4.24
CA THR A 614 -0.18 23.83 -3.65
C THR A 614 -1.69 23.98 -3.46
N ALA A 615 -2.52 23.66 -4.46
CA ALA A 615 -3.98 23.68 -4.32
C ALA A 615 -4.45 22.78 -3.16
N ARG A 616 -3.91 21.56 -3.08
CA ARG A 616 -4.24 20.57 -2.04
C ARG A 616 -3.84 21.02 -0.63
N ARG A 617 -2.64 21.60 -0.46
CA ARG A 617 -2.17 22.11 0.83
C ARG A 617 -2.95 23.35 1.27
N ALA A 618 -3.12 24.31 0.35
CA ALA A 618 -3.83 25.55 0.62
C ALA A 618 -5.27 25.28 1.09
N ALA A 619 -5.99 24.34 0.47
CA ALA A 619 -7.35 23.97 0.88
C ALA A 619 -7.46 23.54 2.37
N ARG A 620 -6.38 23.02 2.96
CA ARG A 620 -6.35 22.62 4.38
C ARG A 620 -6.14 23.78 5.35
N LEU A 621 -5.81 24.97 4.86
CA LEU A 621 -5.67 26.19 5.66
C LEU A 621 -7.00 26.87 5.95
N ALA A 622 -8.07 26.48 5.26
CA ALA A 622 -9.41 27.04 5.46
C ALA A 622 -9.92 26.80 6.88
N VAL A 623 -10.54 27.82 7.46
CA VAL A 623 -11.23 27.73 8.74
C VAL A 623 -12.73 27.82 8.50
N VAL A 624 -13.42 26.70 8.68
CA VAL A 624 -14.88 26.59 8.50
C VAL A 624 -15.51 26.29 9.86
N GLU A 625 -16.35 27.21 10.34
CA GLU A 625 -17.09 27.07 11.59
C GLU A 625 -18.53 26.64 11.26
N VAL A 626 -18.94 25.50 11.81
CA VAL A 626 -20.22 24.87 11.51
C VAL A 626 -21.04 24.71 12.79
N GLU A 627 -22.29 25.16 12.75
CA GLU A 627 -23.32 24.74 13.70
C GLU A 627 -23.80 23.35 13.27
N GLU A 628 -23.35 22.30 13.95
CA GLU A 628 -23.78 20.93 13.64
C GLU A 628 -25.27 20.74 13.90
N LEU A 629 -25.95 20.13 12.95
CA LEU A 629 -27.39 19.81 13.00
C LEU A 629 -27.59 18.28 13.09
N PRO A 630 -28.76 17.80 13.55
CA PRO A 630 -29.04 16.37 13.59
C PRO A 630 -28.95 15.73 12.20
N ALA A 631 -28.01 14.80 12.01
CA ALA A 631 -27.82 14.07 10.76
C ALA A 631 -28.65 12.77 10.75
N VAL A 632 -29.17 12.39 9.58
CA VAL A 632 -29.78 11.09 9.33
C VAL A 632 -28.74 10.22 8.63
N THR A 633 -28.21 9.21 9.34
CA THR A 633 -27.10 8.38 8.81
C THR A 633 -27.50 6.92 8.60
N GLU A 634 -28.65 6.50 9.14
CA GLU A 634 -29.16 5.13 9.04
C GLU A 634 -30.48 5.07 8.28
N ILE A 635 -30.74 3.96 7.59
CA ILE A 635 -31.97 3.75 6.79
C ILE A 635 -33.21 3.79 7.69
N GLU A 636 -33.13 3.19 8.88
CA GLU A 636 -34.24 3.12 9.84
C GLU A 636 -34.64 4.51 10.32
N GLN A 637 -33.67 5.41 10.53
CA GLN A 637 -33.91 6.80 10.89
C GLN A 637 -34.60 7.55 9.75
N ALA A 638 -34.15 7.36 8.51
CA ALA A 638 -34.78 7.96 7.34
C ALA A 638 -36.24 7.50 7.18
N ILE A 639 -36.52 6.22 7.41
CA ILE A 639 -37.89 5.66 7.40
C ILE A 639 -38.76 6.30 8.49
N GLU A 640 -38.26 6.36 9.73
CA GLU A 640 -38.99 6.95 10.86
C GLU A 640 -39.33 8.42 10.61
N GLN A 641 -38.39 9.18 10.06
CA GLN A 641 -38.53 10.60 9.77
C GLN A 641 -39.24 10.89 8.44
N ARG A 642 -39.53 9.85 7.64
CA ARG A 642 -40.06 9.96 6.27
C ARG A 642 -39.20 10.86 5.37
N SER A 643 -37.88 10.72 5.51
CA SER A 643 -36.88 11.43 4.71
C SER A 643 -36.56 10.61 3.47
N TRP A 644 -37.15 10.99 2.33
CA TRP A 644 -37.02 10.27 1.06
C TRP A 644 -36.30 11.10 0.02
N VAL A 645 -35.43 10.47 -0.78
CA VAL A 645 -34.83 11.10 -1.97
C VAL A 645 -35.86 11.19 -3.11
N ALA A 646 -36.79 10.23 -3.19
CA ALA A 646 -37.90 10.23 -4.13
C ALA A 646 -39.13 9.57 -3.52
N GLU A 647 -40.32 9.92 -4.01
CA GLU A 647 -41.58 9.33 -3.54
C GLU A 647 -41.57 7.80 -3.64
N PRO A 648 -41.96 7.08 -2.56
CA PRO A 648 -42.02 5.62 -2.55
C PRO A 648 -42.87 5.06 -3.69
N ARG A 649 -42.38 3.99 -4.34
CA ARG A 649 -43.08 3.31 -5.44
C ARG A 649 -43.43 1.89 -5.05
N GLU A 650 -44.65 1.47 -5.36
CA GLU A 650 -45.14 0.12 -5.11
C GLU A 650 -45.36 -0.64 -6.43
N MET A 651 -44.90 -1.88 -6.50
CA MET A 651 -45.21 -2.82 -7.59
C MET A 651 -46.00 -4.00 -7.03
N LYS A 652 -47.29 -4.12 -7.39
CA LYS A 652 -48.18 -5.17 -6.90
C LYS A 652 -48.64 -6.09 -8.03
N ARG A 653 -48.67 -7.41 -7.75
CA ARG A 653 -49.27 -8.42 -8.64
C ARG A 653 -50.10 -9.40 -7.82
N GLY A 654 -51.42 -9.42 -8.06
CA GLY A 654 -52.35 -10.28 -7.33
C GLY A 654 -52.57 -9.83 -5.88
N ASP A 655 -53.07 -10.75 -5.05
CA ASP A 655 -53.32 -10.55 -3.62
C ASP A 655 -52.29 -11.33 -2.78
N ALA A 656 -51.15 -10.68 -2.54
CA ALA A 656 -50.05 -11.26 -1.78
C ALA A 656 -50.41 -11.51 -0.31
N GLU A 657 -51.24 -10.66 0.29
CA GLU A 657 -51.65 -10.79 1.70
C GLU A 657 -52.45 -12.07 1.92
N SER A 658 -53.48 -12.31 1.09
CA SER A 658 -54.26 -13.54 1.16
C SER A 658 -53.41 -14.78 0.86
N ALA A 659 -52.49 -14.70 -0.10
CA ALA A 659 -51.60 -15.81 -0.44
C ALA A 659 -50.64 -16.16 0.72
N ILE A 660 -50.05 -15.17 1.39
CA ILE A 660 -49.17 -15.37 2.55
C ILE A 660 -49.98 -15.89 3.75
N ALA A 661 -51.18 -15.36 3.99
CA ALA A 661 -52.06 -15.81 5.06
C ALA A 661 -52.47 -17.28 4.89
N GLY A 662 -52.74 -17.70 3.66
CA GLY A 662 -53.08 -19.09 3.30
C GLY A 662 -51.89 -20.05 3.21
N ALA A 663 -50.65 -19.56 3.27
CA ALA A 663 -49.46 -20.40 3.14
C ALA A 663 -49.25 -21.29 4.38
N GLN A 664 -48.83 -22.54 4.15
CA GLN A 664 -48.54 -23.52 5.21
C GLN A 664 -47.36 -23.09 6.10
N HIS A 665 -46.36 -22.43 5.51
CA HIS A 665 -45.17 -21.95 6.18
C HIS A 665 -45.00 -20.46 5.93
N ARG A 666 -44.61 -19.72 6.97
CA ARG A 666 -44.39 -18.27 6.94
C ARG A 666 -43.07 -17.98 7.63
N LEU A 667 -42.26 -17.13 7.00
CA LEU A 667 -41.01 -16.63 7.55
C LEU A 667 -41.04 -15.10 7.43
N SER A 668 -40.54 -14.42 8.45
CA SER A 668 -40.29 -12.98 8.45
C SER A 668 -38.85 -12.75 8.88
N GLY A 669 -38.19 -11.79 8.25
CA GLY A 669 -36.81 -11.44 8.53
C GLY A 669 -36.40 -10.23 7.70
N GLU A 670 -35.27 -9.66 8.05
CA GLU A 670 -34.68 -8.49 7.42
C GLU A 670 -33.29 -8.86 6.88
N LEU A 671 -32.89 -8.20 5.80
CA LEU A 671 -31.58 -8.36 5.19
C LEU A 671 -31.03 -6.97 4.87
N ASN A 672 -29.85 -6.68 5.42
CA ASN A 672 -29.11 -5.46 5.13
C ASN A 672 -27.95 -5.77 4.18
N THR A 673 -27.81 -4.95 3.14
CA THR A 673 -26.71 -5.01 2.18
C THR A 673 -25.96 -3.70 2.21
N GLY A 674 -24.67 -3.73 2.54
CA GLY A 674 -23.84 -2.52 2.55
C GLY A 674 -23.63 -1.94 1.16
N GLY A 675 -23.18 -0.68 1.11
CA GLY A 675 -22.80 -0.01 -0.12
C GLY A 675 -21.52 -0.57 -0.76
N GLN A 676 -21.20 -0.07 -1.95
CA GLN A 676 -20.02 -0.48 -2.71
C GLN A 676 -19.41 0.72 -3.43
N ASP A 677 -18.10 0.91 -3.27
CA ASP A 677 -17.34 1.87 -4.05
C ASP A 677 -17.07 1.35 -5.47
N HIS A 678 -17.15 2.22 -6.46
CA HIS A 678 -16.84 1.88 -7.85
C HIS A 678 -15.39 1.40 -8.00
N PHE A 679 -14.47 2.11 -7.35
CA PHE A 679 -13.03 1.87 -7.35
C PHE A 679 -12.46 1.77 -8.78
N TYR A 680 -12.88 2.69 -9.66
CA TYR A 680 -12.19 2.90 -10.92
C TYR A 680 -10.73 3.29 -10.64
N LEU A 681 -9.81 2.76 -11.43
CA LEU A 681 -8.37 2.94 -11.17
C LEU A 681 -7.87 4.32 -11.61
N GLU A 682 -8.51 4.93 -12.61
CA GLU A 682 -8.35 6.35 -12.93
C GLU A 682 -9.35 7.14 -12.08
N GLY A 683 -8.87 7.99 -11.16
CA GLY A 683 -9.75 8.89 -10.42
C GLY A 683 -10.46 9.89 -11.33
N HIS A 684 -11.56 10.51 -10.86
CA HIS A 684 -12.21 11.57 -11.63
C HIS A 684 -11.23 12.70 -11.96
N VAL A 685 -11.16 13.04 -13.24
CA VAL A 685 -10.26 14.08 -13.76
C VAL A 685 -10.93 14.77 -14.94
N SER A 686 -10.78 16.09 -14.99
CA SER A 686 -11.20 16.90 -16.12
C SER A 686 -10.20 18.04 -16.35
N MET A 687 -10.02 18.43 -17.60
CA MET A 687 -9.27 19.60 -18.02
C MET A 687 -10.16 20.46 -18.91
N ALA A 688 -10.31 21.73 -18.55
CA ALA A 688 -11.04 22.72 -19.33
C ALA A 688 -10.07 23.71 -19.96
N VAL A 689 -10.14 23.88 -21.27
CA VAL A 689 -9.29 24.79 -22.04
C VAL A 689 -10.17 25.85 -22.72
N PRO A 690 -10.12 27.12 -22.28
CA PRO A 690 -10.80 28.23 -22.94
C PRO A 690 -10.38 28.36 -24.41
N GLN A 691 -11.35 28.64 -25.27
CA GLN A 691 -11.19 28.84 -26.71
C GLN A 691 -11.68 30.27 -27.10
N GLU A 692 -11.72 30.56 -28.40
CA GLU A 692 -12.27 31.83 -28.92
C GLU A 692 -13.76 31.96 -28.61
N ASP A 693 -14.28 33.21 -28.62
CA ASP A 693 -15.71 33.53 -28.48
C ASP A 693 -16.42 32.99 -27.21
N GLY A 694 -15.66 32.61 -26.18
CA GLY A 694 -16.20 32.07 -24.93
C GLY A 694 -16.42 30.55 -24.94
N ASP A 695 -15.97 29.85 -25.99
CA ASP A 695 -16.01 28.39 -26.06
C ASP A 695 -15.06 27.74 -25.04
N LEU A 696 -15.39 26.51 -24.64
CA LEU A 696 -14.59 25.68 -23.72
C LEU A 696 -14.41 24.28 -24.31
N LEU A 697 -13.17 23.83 -24.47
CA LEU A 697 -12.86 22.43 -24.71
C LEU A 697 -12.72 21.72 -23.36
N ILE A 698 -13.58 20.75 -23.10
CA ILE A 698 -13.54 19.94 -21.88
C ILE A 698 -13.10 18.52 -22.23
N GLN A 699 -12.00 18.07 -21.63
CA GLN A 699 -11.55 16.69 -21.67
C GLN A 699 -11.80 16.08 -20.29
N SER A 700 -12.65 15.06 -20.21
CA SER A 700 -13.09 14.49 -18.93
C SER A 700 -13.16 12.97 -19.00
N SER A 701 -12.78 12.31 -17.90
CA SER A 701 -13.09 10.91 -17.67
C SER A 701 -14.55 10.82 -17.17
N SER A 702 -15.47 10.55 -18.10
CA SER A 702 -16.93 10.51 -17.87
C SER A 702 -17.59 9.46 -18.77
N GLN A 703 -18.84 9.06 -18.48
CA GLN A 703 -19.59 7.99 -19.18
C GLN A 703 -20.58 8.49 -20.22
#